data_AF-A0A0U3HHJ0-F1
#
_entry.id   AF-A0A0U3HHJ0-F1
#
_cell.length_a   1.000
_cell.length_b   1.000
_cell.length_c   1.000
_cell.angle_alpha   90.00
_cell.angle_beta   90.00
_cell.angle_gamma   90.00
#
_symmetry.space_group_name_H-M   'P 1'
#
loop_
_entity.id
_entity.type
_entity.pdbx_description
1 polymer ?
#
loop_
_entity_poly.entity_id
_entity_poly.type
_entity_poly.pdbx_seq_one_letter_code
_entity_poly.pdbx_strand_id
1 'polypeptide(L)'
;MATTATTTEPGAGGSSRGTAARAHVQRFGTFLSGMIMPNIGAFIAWGLITAFFIEAGFTPYGPLGGFGTDAEGAPHTGLVGPMITYLLPLLIAYTGGRMVYDVRGGVVGAIATMGVIVGADIPMFIGAMLMGPATAWLMKRIDAIWDGKIKPGFEMLVNNFSAGIFAGIMAIVGFFVIGPAVLVFSNAAAAAVEFLVDRGLLPLTSILIEPAKVLFLNNAINHGILTPLGTAQALEQGKSILFLLEANPGPGLGILLAYMVFGRGTARASAPGAALIHFFGGIHEIYFPYVLMKPALILAAIAGGATGIFTLTIFDAGLRAPAAPGSIIAVLAQTASDSYVGVVLAVVAATAVSFLVASVILKASGDKGEGDLTEATARMEGMKGRKSSVSSSLVGTSGGADAAGEHDLDAGEPVRRIVFACDAGMGSSAMGASVLRNKVRSAGFEDVTVTNAAIANLTDDFDIVVTHQDLATRARPKVPSASVVTVDNFMGSPRYDEIVEAVRRRNVDGADGAPAGATAGAAGPAGTTTAAAARADGPARETGAEAEPVLTRERIVMDGGARSAAQAIDEAGGLLVAAGAVDDAYVASMHEREESVSTFMGNGLAIPHGTNDAKDSILRSALSVVRYTEPVDWNGKPVTWVIGIAGKDKEHLGMLAKIARIFSSKEQVARLNEARTADEVLEILGKVNS
;
A
#
# COMPACT_ATOMS: atom_id res chain seq x y z
N MET A 1 -4.24 -13.67 -62.58
CA MET A 1 -2.94 -13.51 -61.89
C MET A 1 -2.93 -12.15 -61.21
N ALA A 2 -2.44 -12.11 -59.97
CA ALA A 2 -2.75 -11.15 -58.93
C ALA A 2 -2.44 -9.67 -59.25
N THR A 3 -3.41 -8.80 -58.98
CA THR A 3 -3.22 -7.36 -58.76
C THR A 3 -2.98 -7.12 -57.27
N THR A 4 -1.78 -6.68 -56.92
CA THR A 4 -1.34 -6.28 -55.59
C THR A 4 -2.03 -5.00 -55.15
N ALA A 5 -2.92 -5.09 -54.16
CA ALA A 5 -3.48 -3.93 -53.45
C ALA A 5 -2.49 -3.48 -52.36
N THR A 6 -1.97 -2.27 -52.50
CA THR A 6 -1.16 -1.58 -51.50
C THR A 6 -2.11 -0.99 -50.45
N THR A 7 -2.12 -1.56 -49.25
CA THR A 7 -2.81 -0.97 -48.09
C THR A 7 -1.96 0.17 -47.54
N THR A 8 -2.41 1.41 -47.76
CA THR A 8 -1.93 2.60 -47.05
C THR A 8 -2.41 2.56 -45.60
N GLU A 9 -1.48 2.49 -44.65
CA GLU A 9 -1.73 2.77 -43.24
C GLU A 9 -2.15 4.24 -43.05
N PRO A 10 -3.16 4.56 -42.23
CA PRO A 10 -3.45 5.93 -41.84
C PRO A 10 -2.38 6.43 -40.86
N GLY A 11 -1.69 7.51 -41.23
CA GLY A 11 -0.58 8.08 -40.49
C GLY A 11 -0.91 8.46 -39.05
N ALA A 12 -0.11 7.96 -38.12
CA ALA A 12 0.04 8.48 -36.76
C ALA A 12 0.83 9.80 -36.81
N GLY A 13 0.18 10.87 -37.25
CA GLY A 13 0.77 12.21 -37.37
C GLY A 13 0.07 13.23 -36.48
N GLY A 14 0.45 13.28 -35.20
CA GLY A 14 0.16 14.44 -34.34
C GLY A 14 -0.17 14.12 -32.88
N SER A 15 0.80 14.29 -31.96
CA SER A 15 0.62 14.74 -30.55
C SER A 15 1.80 14.43 -29.59
N SER A 16 3.02 14.14 -30.05
CA SER A 16 4.12 13.73 -29.16
C SER A 16 4.48 14.71 -28.03
N ARG A 17 4.28 16.02 -28.21
CA ARG A 17 4.54 17.03 -27.16
C ARG A 17 3.48 17.09 -26.06
N GLY A 18 2.19 16.90 -26.39
CA GLY A 18 1.10 16.93 -25.41
C GLY A 18 1.13 15.72 -24.48
N THR A 19 1.47 14.55 -25.01
CA THR A 19 1.55 13.30 -24.26
C THR A 19 2.72 13.30 -23.27
N ALA A 20 3.86 13.89 -23.64
CA ALA A 20 5.03 14.00 -22.76
C ALA A 20 4.83 14.97 -21.58
N ALA A 21 4.27 16.15 -21.83
CA ALA A 21 3.96 17.12 -20.79
C ALA A 21 2.93 16.56 -19.80
N ARG A 22 1.89 15.91 -20.31
CA ARG A 22 0.88 15.23 -19.50
C ARG A 22 1.48 14.13 -18.61
N ALA A 23 2.33 13.28 -19.17
CA ALA A 23 2.99 12.22 -18.42
C ALA A 23 3.88 12.77 -17.30
N HIS A 24 4.53 13.92 -17.52
CA HIS A 24 5.33 14.58 -16.49
C HIS A 24 4.46 15.09 -15.32
N VAL A 25 3.36 15.78 -15.62
CA VAL A 25 2.42 16.28 -14.60
C VAL A 25 1.81 15.11 -13.80
N GLN A 26 1.47 14.00 -14.45
CA GLN A 26 0.93 12.81 -13.77
C GLN A 26 1.96 12.14 -12.88
N ARG A 27 3.23 12.01 -13.32
CA ARG A 27 4.32 11.49 -12.48
C ARG A 27 4.56 12.39 -11.28
N PHE A 28 4.52 13.71 -11.47
CA PHE A 28 4.64 14.69 -10.40
C PHE A 28 3.50 14.57 -9.40
N GLY A 29 2.24 14.50 -9.86
CA GLY A 29 1.07 14.28 -8.99
C GLY A 29 1.13 12.96 -8.22
N THR A 30 1.57 11.88 -8.88
CA THR A 30 1.75 10.57 -8.23
C THR A 30 2.84 10.62 -7.15
N PHE A 31 3.91 11.37 -7.40
CA PHE A 31 4.98 11.58 -6.43
C PHE A 31 4.45 12.34 -5.20
N LEU A 32 3.72 13.45 -5.40
CA LEU A 32 3.12 14.22 -4.32
C LEU A 32 2.12 13.38 -3.49
N SER A 33 1.24 12.63 -4.14
CA SER A 33 0.33 11.70 -3.42
C SER A 33 1.08 10.63 -2.65
N GLY A 34 2.19 10.13 -3.18
CA GLY A 34 3.06 9.19 -2.48
C GLY A 34 3.61 9.73 -1.16
N MET A 35 3.70 11.06 -1.01
CA MET A 35 4.16 11.72 0.22
C MET A 35 3.05 11.89 1.26
N ILE A 36 1.78 12.06 0.82
CA ILE A 36 0.65 12.29 1.73
C ILE A 36 -0.07 10.99 2.08
N MET A 37 -0.32 10.11 1.10
CA MET A 37 -1.19 8.95 1.25
C MET A 37 -0.77 8.00 2.39
N PRO A 38 0.52 7.66 2.56
CA PRO A 38 0.97 6.84 3.70
C PRO A 38 0.72 7.49 5.06
N ASN A 39 0.51 8.80 5.09
CA ASN A 39 0.32 9.61 6.29
C ASN A 39 -1.16 10.00 6.53
N ILE A 40 -2.11 9.52 5.72
CA ILE A 40 -3.54 9.87 5.84
C ILE A 40 -4.09 9.61 7.25
N GLY A 41 -3.65 8.55 7.92
CA GLY A 41 -4.06 8.27 9.30
C GLY A 41 -3.75 9.42 10.26
N ALA A 42 -2.63 10.12 10.08
CA ALA A 42 -2.27 11.29 10.89
C ALA A 42 -3.17 12.50 10.59
N PHE A 43 -3.54 12.71 9.32
CA PHE A 43 -4.50 13.75 8.93
C PHE A 43 -5.91 13.48 9.49
N ILE A 44 -6.36 12.23 9.46
CA ILE A 44 -7.65 11.82 10.05
C ILE A 44 -7.63 12.07 11.57
N ALA A 45 -6.59 11.61 12.26
CA ALA A 45 -6.45 11.82 13.70
C ALA A 45 -6.46 13.31 14.06
N TRP A 46 -5.65 14.12 13.35
CA TRP A 46 -5.64 15.57 13.53
C TRP A 46 -7.02 16.20 13.26
N GLY A 47 -7.68 15.80 12.18
CA GLY A 47 -9.01 16.30 11.81
C GLY A 47 -10.07 15.97 12.85
N LEU A 48 -10.06 14.76 13.42
CA LEU A 48 -10.97 14.36 14.50
C LEU A 48 -10.72 15.17 15.78
N ILE A 49 -9.46 15.34 16.18
CA ILE A 49 -9.11 16.17 17.35
C ILE A 49 -9.58 17.61 17.13
N THR A 50 -9.36 18.14 15.94
CA THR A 50 -9.78 19.50 15.56
C THR A 50 -11.30 19.62 15.58
N ALA A 51 -12.03 18.65 15.02
CA ALA A 51 -13.48 18.67 14.95
C ALA A 51 -14.14 18.64 16.33
N PHE A 52 -13.56 17.90 17.29
CA PHE A 52 -14.14 17.78 18.63
C PHE A 52 -13.69 18.88 19.57
N PHE A 53 -12.38 19.14 19.68
CA PHE A 53 -11.84 19.79 20.87
C PHE A 53 -11.51 21.28 20.73
N ILE A 54 -11.46 21.87 19.54
CA ILE A 54 -11.25 23.33 19.40
C ILE A 54 -12.46 24.11 19.96
N GLU A 55 -12.32 25.43 20.12
CA GLU A 55 -13.39 26.28 20.65
C GLU A 55 -14.68 26.18 19.82
N ALA A 56 -14.54 26.11 18.50
CA ALA A 56 -15.65 25.89 17.56
C ALA A 56 -16.02 24.42 17.34
N GLY A 57 -15.47 23.48 18.12
CA GLY A 57 -15.64 22.04 17.95
C GLY A 57 -16.97 21.50 18.52
N PHE A 58 -17.24 20.21 18.31
CA PHE A 58 -18.45 19.56 18.85
C PHE A 58 -18.45 19.46 20.38
N THR A 59 -17.28 19.24 20.97
CA THR A 59 -17.09 19.14 22.43
C THR A 59 -15.85 19.94 22.84
N PRO A 60 -15.94 21.28 22.83
CA PRO A 60 -14.78 22.15 23.05
C PRO A 60 -14.10 21.85 24.39
N TYR A 61 -12.77 21.69 24.35
CA TYR A 61 -11.98 21.43 25.56
C TYR A 61 -10.61 22.10 25.46
N GLY A 62 -10.47 23.24 26.15
CA GLY A 62 -9.30 24.15 26.06
C GLY A 62 -7.94 23.48 26.11
N PRO A 63 -7.66 22.58 27.08
CA PRO A 63 -6.37 21.89 27.18
C PRO A 63 -5.99 21.04 25.95
N LEU A 64 -6.95 20.46 25.24
CA LEU A 64 -6.69 19.69 24.00
C LEU A 64 -6.86 20.54 22.74
N GLY A 65 -7.81 21.47 22.75
CA GLY A 65 -8.15 22.35 21.63
C GLY A 65 -7.16 23.49 21.41
N GLY A 66 -6.41 23.89 22.44
CA GLY A 66 -5.44 24.98 22.37
C GLY A 66 -6.06 26.37 22.53
N PHE A 67 -7.10 26.49 23.36
CA PHE A 67 -7.75 27.77 23.66
C PHE A 67 -7.94 27.93 25.18
N GLY A 68 -8.05 29.18 25.65
CA GLY A 68 -8.09 29.47 27.09
C GLY A 68 -6.71 29.41 27.75
N THR A 69 -6.70 29.51 29.08
CA THR A 69 -5.48 29.52 29.90
C THR A 69 -5.51 28.47 30.99
N ASP A 70 -4.34 27.98 31.38
CA ASP A 70 -4.17 27.11 32.55
C ASP A 70 -4.36 27.86 33.87
N ALA A 71 -4.17 27.15 35.00
CA ALA A 71 -4.35 27.69 36.34
C ALA A 71 -3.35 28.82 36.66
N GLU A 72 -2.23 28.85 35.96
CA GLU A 72 -1.16 29.85 36.06
C GLU A 72 -1.34 31.03 35.09
N GLY A 73 -2.38 30.98 34.25
CA GLY A 73 -2.71 32.02 33.28
C GLY A 73 -1.96 31.92 31.94
N ALA A 74 -1.21 30.83 31.70
CA ALA A 74 -0.54 30.60 30.43
C ALA A 74 -1.50 29.99 29.39
N PRO A 75 -1.43 30.39 28.11
CA PRO A 75 -2.32 29.88 27.08
C PRO A 75 -2.12 28.39 26.83
N HIS A 76 -3.22 27.65 26.69
CA HIS A 76 -3.15 26.23 26.36
C HIS A 76 -2.58 26.02 24.96
N THR A 77 -1.52 25.22 24.83
CA THR A 77 -0.94 24.88 23.52
C THR A 77 -1.83 23.96 22.69
N GLY A 78 -2.57 23.06 23.36
CA GLY A 78 -3.40 22.05 22.69
C GLY A 78 -2.62 21.03 21.87
N LEU A 79 -3.36 20.13 21.20
CA LEU A 79 -2.81 19.14 20.26
C LEU A 79 -2.91 19.61 18.81
N VAL A 80 -3.92 20.40 18.48
CA VAL A 80 -4.24 20.80 17.09
C VAL A 80 -3.09 21.58 16.45
N GLY A 81 -2.60 22.61 17.13
CA GLY A 81 -1.52 23.48 16.65
C GLY A 81 -0.18 22.74 16.45
N PRO A 82 0.33 21.98 17.44
CA PRO A 82 1.56 21.23 17.25
C PRO A 82 1.48 20.14 16.19
N MET A 83 0.35 19.45 16.06
CA MET A 83 0.18 18.40 15.05
C MET A 83 0.24 18.97 13.63
N ILE A 84 -0.45 20.09 13.38
CA ILE A 84 -0.49 20.70 12.05
C ILE A 84 0.82 21.40 11.68
N THR A 85 1.50 22.01 12.67
CA THR A 85 2.72 22.79 12.44
C THR A 85 3.94 21.88 12.33
N TYR A 86 4.03 20.84 13.15
CA TYR A 86 5.22 19.98 13.23
C TYR A 86 4.96 18.57 12.70
N LEU A 87 4.00 17.84 13.28
CA LEU A 87 3.86 16.41 13.01
C LEU A 87 3.57 16.13 11.53
N LEU A 88 2.55 16.78 10.95
CA LEU A 88 2.13 16.49 9.57
C LEU A 88 3.20 16.90 8.53
N PRO A 89 3.80 18.10 8.59
CA PRO A 89 4.88 18.45 7.66
C PRO A 89 6.11 17.56 7.81
N LEU A 90 6.52 17.18 9.03
CA LEU A 90 7.66 16.29 9.24
C LEU A 90 7.41 14.88 8.68
N LEU A 91 6.21 14.33 8.84
CA LEU A 91 5.82 13.04 8.26
C LEU A 91 5.88 13.08 6.72
N ILE A 92 5.40 14.16 6.11
CA ILE A 92 5.45 14.34 4.65
C ILE A 92 6.90 14.43 4.18
N ALA A 93 7.73 15.22 4.85
CA ALA A 93 9.14 15.36 4.53
C ALA A 93 9.89 14.03 4.67
N TYR A 94 9.60 13.28 5.74
CA TYR A 94 10.16 11.95 5.95
C TYR A 94 9.76 10.99 4.83
N THR A 95 8.47 10.92 4.49
CA THR A 95 7.99 10.04 3.41
C THR A 95 8.58 10.43 2.06
N GLY A 96 8.62 11.73 1.73
CA GLY A 96 9.23 12.21 0.49
C GLY A 96 10.73 11.95 0.40
N GLY A 97 11.45 12.20 1.50
CA GLY A 97 12.87 11.88 1.59
C GLY A 97 13.11 10.36 1.44
N ARG A 98 12.25 9.54 2.05
CA ARG A 98 12.30 8.09 1.94
C ARG A 98 12.05 7.57 0.52
N MET A 99 11.14 8.19 -0.22
CA MET A 99 10.92 7.85 -1.63
C MET A 99 12.15 8.12 -2.51
N VAL A 100 13.06 9.00 -2.10
CA VAL A 100 14.27 9.36 -2.86
C VAL A 100 15.49 8.55 -2.42
N TYR A 101 15.68 8.37 -1.11
CA TYR A 101 16.89 7.75 -0.54
C TYR A 101 16.63 6.91 0.72
N ASP A 102 15.50 6.20 0.73
CA ASP A 102 15.05 5.28 1.79
C ASP A 102 15.11 5.90 3.20
N VAL A 103 15.16 5.10 4.26
CA VAL A 103 15.10 5.57 5.66
C VAL A 103 16.06 6.73 5.93
N ARG A 104 17.28 6.67 5.37
CA ARG A 104 18.28 7.73 5.49
C ARG A 104 17.78 9.05 4.89
N GLY A 105 17.26 9.00 3.67
CA GLY A 105 16.61 10.13 3.00
C GLY A 105 15.45 10.71 3.82
N GLY A 106 14.65 9.85 4.45
CA GLY A 106 13.56 10.29 5.31
C GLY A 106 14.03 11.07 6.54
N VAL A 107 15.04 10.56 7.25
CA VAL A 107 15.59 11.24 8.44
C VAL A 107 16.19 12.60 8.09
N VAL A 108 17.06 12.67 7.06
CA VAL A 108 17.70 13.95 6.68
C VAL A 108 16.68 14.95 6.15
N GLY A 109 15.67 14.48 5.42
CA GLY A 109 14.58 15.32 4.91
C GLY A 109 13.71 15.91 6.02
N ALA A 110 13.40 15.13 7.06
CA ALA A 110 12.67 15.61 8.23
C ALA A 110 13.46 16.68 9.00
N ILE A 111 14.76 16.45 9.26
CA ILE A 111 15.63 17.42 9.94
C ILE A 111 15.71 18.73 9.16
N ALA A 112 15.96 18.67 7.85
CA ALA A 112 16.03 19.88 7.00
C ALA A 112 14.70 20.65 6.99
N THR A 113 13.58 19.93 6.98
CA THR A 113 12.24 20.53 7.01
C THR A 113 11.96 21.25 8.34
N MET A 114 12.56 20.83 9.45
CA MET A 114 12.40 21.54 10.71
C MET A 114 12.87 23.00 10.61
N GLY A 115 13.94 23.26 9.85
CA GLY A 115 14.38 24.63 9.59
C GLY A 115 13.36 25.45 8.79
N VAL A 116 12.65 24.83 7.85
CA VAL A 116 11.57 25.46 7.10
C VAL A 116 10.36 25.78 7.99
N ILE A 117 10.00 24.85 8.88
CA ILE A 117 8.87 25.01 9.83
C ILE A 117 9.15 26.14 10.81
N VAL A 118 10.33 26.18 11.43
CA VAL A 118 10.68 27.21 12.43
C VAL A 118 10.85 28.59 11.78
N GLY A 119 11.08 28.65 10.47
CA GLY A 119 11.22 29.90 9.72
C GLY A 119 9.90 30.54 9.28
N ALA A 120 8.74 29.97 9.62
CA ALA A 120 7.44 30.48 9.20
C ALA A 120 6.33 30.25 10.24
N ASP A 121 5.38 31.18 10.32
CA ASP A 121 4.23 31.10 11.24
C ASP A 121 3.04 30.31 10.67
N ILE A 122 3.20 29.73 9.47
CA ILE A 122 2.17 28.95 8.79
C ILE A 122 2.60 27.47 8.66
N PRO A 123 1.67 26.51 8.63
CA PRO A 123 1.99 25.10 8.40
C PRO A 123 2.74 24.86 7.08
N MET A 124 3.97 24.34 7.16
CA MET A 124 4.88 24.24 6.00
C MET A 124 4.72 22.95 5.19
N PHE A 125 3.51 22.62 4.75
CA PHE A 125 3.23 21.45 3.91
C PHE A 125 3.99 21.49 2.58
N ILE A 126 3.92 22.62 1.86
CA ILE A 126 4.63 22.81 0.58
C ILE A 126 6.15 22.82 0.82
N GLY A 127 6.59 23.49 1.90
CA GLY A 127 7.98 23.50 2.33
C GLY A 127 8.52 22.08 2.56
N ALA A 128 7.77 21.24 3.28
CA ALA A 128 8.10 19.84 3.51
C ALA A 128 8.15 19.02 2.22
N MET A 129 7.20 19.25 1.31
CA MET A 129 7.15 18.57 0.01
C MET A 129 8.34 18.86 -0.88
N LEU A 130 8.90 20.06 -0.78
CA LEU A 130 10.10 20.45 -1.50
C LEU A 130 11.37 20.00 -0.76
N MET A 131 11.47 20.32 0.53
CA MET A 131 12.69 20.18 1.31
C MET A 131 13.05 18.71 1.57
N GLY A 132 12.08 17.86 1.86
CA GLY A 132 12.32 16.43 2.15
C GLY A 132 13.01 15.70 0.99
N PRO A 133 12.36 15.60 -0.20
CA PRO A 133 12.95 15.01 -1.38
C PRO A 133 14.24 15.67 -1.85
N ALA A 134 14.33 17.01 -1.83
CA ALA A 134 15.51 17.73 -2.28
C ALA A 134 16.73 17.43 -1.40
N THR A 135 16.56 17.43 -0.08
CA THR A 135 17.62 17.08 0.88
C THR A 135 18.08 15.65 0.68
N ALA A 136 17.13 14.70 0.55
CA ALA A 136 17.45 13.30 0.32
C ALA A 136 18.20 13.07 -1.00
N TRP A 137 17.82 13.81 -2.05
CA TRP A 137 18.51 13.75 -3.35
C TRP A 137 19.95 14.26 -3.25
N LEU A 138 20.16 15.41 -2.58
CA LEU A 138 21.50 15.95 -2.34
C LEU A 138 22.34 15.01 -1.46
N MET A 139 21.76 14.44 -0.42
CA MET A 139 22.42 13.48 0.46
C MET A 139 22.90 12.26 -0.34
N LYS A 140 22.05 11.71 -1.21
CA LYS A 140 22.41 10.61 -2.12
C LYS A 140 23.60 10.95 -3.02
N ARG A 141 23.70 12.20 -3.47
CA ARG A 141 24.84 12.68 -4.27
C ARG A 141 26.11 12.82 -3.42
N ILE A 142 25.98 13.30 -2.19
CA ILE A 142 27.10 13.43 -1.26
C ILE A 142 27.66 12.05 -0.92
N ASP A 143 26.82 11.08 -0.57
CA ASP A 143 27.27 9.74 -0.20
C ASP A 143 28.00 9.04 -1.37
N ALA A 144 27.54 9.25 -2.61
CA ALA A 144 28.19 8.72 -3.80
C ALA A 144 29.65 9.20 -3.99
N ILE A 145 30.07 10.30 -3.36
CA ILE A 145 31.46 10.80 -3.44
C ILE A 145 32.42 9.89 -2.67
N TRP A 146 31.97 9.27 -1.58
CA TRP A 146 32.78 8.51 -0.63
C TRP A 146 32.48 7.01 -0.66
N ASP A 147 31.53 6.60 -1.50
CA ASP A 147 31.16 5.20 -1.71
C ASP A 147 32.38 4.35 -2.12
N GLY A 148 32.56 3.22 -1.44
CA GLY A 148 33.75 2.35 -1.58
C GLY A 148 35.09 2.94 -1.11
N LYS A 149 35.12 4.18 -0.58
CA LYS A 149 36.37 4.84 -0.09
C LYS A 149 36.51 4.80 1.43
N ILE A 150 35.43 4.46 2.15
CA ILE A 150 35.42 4.41 3.61
C ILE A 150 35.95 3.04 4.06
N LYS A 151 36.84 3.04 5.06
CA LYS A 151 37.38 1.80 5.62
C LYS A 151 36.27 1.02 6.34
N PRO A 152 36.26 -0.33 6.24
CA PRO A 152 35.35 -1.17 7.01
C PRO A 152 35.40 -0.83 8.52
N GLY A 153 34.23 -0.76 9.15
CA GLY A 153 34.09 -0.37 10.56
C GLY A 153 33.93 1.13 10.83
N PHE A 154 34.35 2.01 9.90
CA PHE A 154 34.10 3.46 9.97
C PHE A 154 32.85 3.91 9.20
N GLU A 155 32.27 3.03 8.39
CA GLU A 155 31.12 3.31 7.53
C GLU A 155 29.96 3.91 8.32
N MET A 156 29.50 3.27 9.41
CA MET A 156 28.40 3.81 10.23
C MET A 156 28.72 5.17 10.83
N LEU A 157 29.97 5.40 11.24
CA LEU A 157 30.39 6.68 11.82
C LEU A 157 30.30 7.78 10.76
N VAL A 158 30.96 7.59 9.61
CA VAL A 158 30.95 8.55 8.51
C VAL A 158 29.54 8.77 8.00
N ASN A 159 28.75 7.70 7.89
CA ASN A 159 27.37 7.72 7.44
C ASN A 159 26.49 8.59 8.34
N ASN A 160 26.53 8.39 9.65
CA ASN A 160 25.68 9.15 10.57
C ASN A 160 26.15 10.60 10.74
N PHE A 161 27.46 10.85 10.81
CA PHE A 161 28.00 12.21 10.94
C PHE A 161 27.75 13.05 9.67
N SER A 162 27.98 12.48 8.48
CA SER A 162 27.71 13.17 7.21
C SER A 162 26.23 13.52 7.08
N ALA A 163 25.33 12.57 7.38
CA ALA A 163 23.89 12.79 7.38
C ALA A 163 23.48 13.90 8.35
N GLY A 164 23.98 13.86 9.60
CA GLY A 164 23.66 14.85 10.63
C GLY A 164 24.16 16.26 10.28
N ILE A 165 25.43 16.39 9.87
CA ILE A 165 26.03 17.68 9.51
C ILE A 165 25.31 18.26 8.28
N PHE A 166 25.13 17.45 7.23
CA PHE A 166 24.47 17.91 6.01
C PHE A 166 23.01 18.29 6.27
N ALA A 167 22.25 17.48 7.02
CA ALA A 167 20.88 17.81 7.36
C ALA A 167 20.79 19.08 8.21
N GLY A 168 21.74 19.33 9.12
CA GLY A 168 21.84 20.58 9.88
C GLY A 168 22.08 21.80 8.97
N ILE A 169 22.98 21.69 8.00
CA ILE A 169 23.20 22.74 6.99
C ILE A 169 21.91 22.98 6.19
N MET A 170 21.26 21.91 5.75
CA MET A 170 20.02 22.01 4.97
C MET A 170 18.85 22.55 5.80
N ALA A 171 18.83 22.37 7.13
CA ALA A 171 17.89 23.04 8.00
C ALA A 171 18.11 24.56 8.02
N ILE A 172 19.37 25.01 8.11
CA ILE A 172 19.70 26.44 8.03
C ILE A 172 19.29 27.02 6.67
N VAL A 173 19.56 26.30 5.58
CA VAL A 173 19.09 26.68 4.23
C VAL A 173 17.57 26.72 4.17
N GLY A 174 16.90 25.73 4.75
CA GLY A 174 15.45 25.67 4.86
C GLY A 174 14.87 26.92 5.53
N PHE A 175 15.50 27.36 6.63
CA PHE A 175 15.10 28.55 7.38
C PHE A 175 15.27 29.84 6.58
N PHE A 176 16.45 30.07 5.99
CA PHE A 176 16.75 31.37 5.34
C PHE A 176 16.30 31.49 3.89
N VAL A 177 16.11 30.37 3.18
CA VAL A 177 15.85 30.37 1.73
C VAL A 177 14.46 29.84 1.42
N ILE A 178 14.14 28.63 1.87
CA ILE A 178 12.90 27.95 1.47
C ILE A 178 11.69 28.51 2.23
N GLY A 179 11.83 28.78 3.54
CA GLY A 179 10.77 29.35 4.37
C GLY A 179 10.18 30.63 3.77
N PRO A 180 10.99 31.68 3.55
CA PRO A 180 10.51 32.93 2.95
C PRO A 180 9.92 32.76 1.54
N ALA A 181 10.52 31.90 0.70
CA ALA A 181 10.03 31.66 -0.66
C ALA A 181 8.63 31.02 -0.66
N VAL A 182 8.41 30.03 0.21
CA VAL A 182 7.10 29.38 0.36
C VAL A 182 6.08 30.34 0.95
N LEU A 183 6.46 31.20 1.90
CA LEU A 183 5.57 32.20 2.48
C LEU A 183 5.07 33.20 1.42
N VAL A 184 5.97 33.72 0.56
CA VAL A 184 5.58 34.60 -0.55
C VAL A 184 4.59 33.91 -1.49
N PHE A 185 4.86 32.64 -1.82
CA PHE A 185 3.95 31.85 -2.65
C PHE A 185 2.58 31.66 -2.00
N SER A 186 2.55 31.24 -0.73
CA SER A 186 1.31 31.00 0.02
C SER A 186 0.47 32.26 0.13
N ASN A 187 1.07 33.41 0.44
CA ASN A 187 0.37 34.69 0.52
C ASN A 187 -0.20 35.13 -0.83
N ALA A 188 0.56 34.95 -1.91
CA ALA A 188 0.08 35.26 -3.27
C ALA A 188 -1.09 34.34 -3.68
N ALA A 189 -1.01 33.05 -3.33
CA ALA A 189 -2.08 32.09 -3.60
C ALA A 189 -3.34 32.37 -2.77
N ALA A 190 -3.19 32.72 -1.49
CA ALA A 190 -4.29 33.13 -0.62
C ALA A 190 -5.00 34.38 -1.18
N ALA A 191 -4.24 35.41 -1.57
CA ALA A 191 -4.80 36.62 -2.18
C ALA A 191 -5.53 36.33 -3.50
N ALA A 192 -5.04 35.38 -4.30
CA ALA A 192 -5.72 34.95 -5.53
C ALA A 192 -7.05 34.25 -5.24
N VAL A 193 -7.10 33.41 -4.20
CA VAL A 193 -8.35 32.76 -3.76
C VAL A 193 -9.33 33.80 -3.24
N GLU A 194 -8.89 34.71 -2.38
CA GLU A 194 -9.72 35.79 -1.81
C GLU A 194 -10.32 36.66 -2.92
N PHE A 195 -9.52 37.03 -3.92
CA PHE A 195 -10.01 37.73 -5.12
C PHE A 195 -11.13 36.96 -5.85
N LEU A 196 -11.01 35.64 -5.97
CA LEU A 196 -12.04 34.81 -6.59
C LEU A 196 -13.32 34.73 -5.74
N VAL A 197 -13.18 34.71 -4.41
CA VAL A 197 -14.31 34.70 -3.46
C VAL A 197 -15.06 36.02 -3.55
N ASP A 198 -14.37 37.15 -3.38
CA ASP A 198 -14.94 38.50 -3.30
C ASP A 198 -15.67 38.91 -4.58
N ARG A 199 -15.19 38.41 -5.73
CA ARG A 199 -15.79 38.67 -7.03
C ARG A 199 -16.83 37.63 -7.44
N GLY A 200 -17.11 36.63 -6.60
CA GLY A 200 -18.03 35.53 -6.90
C GLY A 200 -17.58 34.67 -8.08
N LEU A 201 -16.28 34.64 -8.38
CA LEU A 201 -15.68 33.93 -9.49
C LEU A 201 -15.20 32.52 -9.11
N LEU A 202 -15.22 32.17 -7.83
CA LEU A 202 -14.90 30.82 -7.33
C LEU A 202 -15.58 29.68 -8.12
N PRO A 203 -16.88 29.76 -8.50
CA PRO A 203 -17.52 28.73 -9.33
C PRO A 203 -16.83 28.45 -10.67
N LEU A 204 -16.11 29.43 -11.24
CA LEU A 204 -15.38 29.26 -12.49
C LEU A 204 -14.17 28.33 -12.35
N THR A 205 -13.68 28.11 -11.13
CA THR A 205 -12.60 27.15 -10.89
C THR A 205 -12.97 25.73 -11.31
N SER A 206 -14.27 25.37 -11.34
CA SER A 206 -14.74 24.08 -11.84
C SER A 206 -14.39 23.82 -13.30
N ILE A 207 -14.21 24.87 -14.13
CA ILE A 207 -13.76 24.75 -15.52
C ILE A 207 -12.38 24.12 -15.59
N LEU A 208 -11.54 24.34 -14.58
CA LEU A 208 -10.20 23.76 -14.48
C LEU A 208 -10.20 22.47 -13.67
N ILE A 209 -10.88 22.47 -12.52
CA ILE A 209 -10.84 21.37 -11.55
C ILE A 209 -11.51 20.10 -12.12
N GLU A 210 -12.71 20.19 -12.67
CA GLU A 210 -13.46 19.00 -13.09
C GLU A 210 -12.79 18.23 -14.26
N PRO A 211 -12.31 18.90 -15.33
CA PRO A 211 -11.51 18.21 -16.35
C PRO A 211 -10.21 17.64 -15.78
N ALA A 212 -9.54 18.38 -14.90
CA ALA A 212 -8.30 17.92 -14.28
C ALA A 212 -8.52 16.66 -13.43
N LYS A 213 -9.64 16.58 -12.70
CA LYS A 213 -10.04 15.37 -11.95
C LYS A 213 -10.16 14.16 -12.86
N VAL A 214 -10.95 14.27 -13.93
CA VAL A 214 -11.14 13.17 -14.92
C VAL A 214 -9.82 12.77 -15.60
N LEU A 215 -8.87 13.70 -15.71
CA LEU A 215 -7.53 13.45 -16.25
C LEU A 215 -6.51 12.95 -15.21
N PHE A 216 -6.94 12.64 -13.98
CA PHE A 216 -6.13 12.15 -12.86
C PHE A 216 -5.12 13.16 -12.31
N LEU A 217 -5.45 14.44 -12.42
CA LEU A 217 -4.67 15.54 -11.84
C LEU A 217 -5.27 16.02 -10.50
N ASN A 218 -6.34 15.37 -10.02
CA ASN A 218 -6.97 15.65 -8.72
C ASN A 218 -5.97 15.60 -7.56
N ASN A 219 -5.07 14.62 -7.59
CA ASN A 219 -3.99 14.47 -6.62
C ASN A 219 -3.07 15.69 -6.55
N ALA A 220 -2.61 16.21 -7.69
CA ALA A 220 -1.73 17.38 -7.71
C ALA A 220 -2.46 18.65 -7.23
N ILE A 221 -3.73 18.80 -7.61
CA ILE A 221 -4.55 19.96 -7.24
C ILE A 221 -4.90 19.92 -5.75
N ASN A 222 -5.46 18.80 -5.28
CA ASN A 222 -5.94 18.67 -3.92
C ASN A 222 -4.77 18.67 -2.93
N HIS A 223 -3.83 17.74 -3.08
CA HIS A 223 -2.73 17.58 -2.13
C HIS A 223 -1.61 18.60 -2.29
N GLY A 224 -1.39 19.11 -3.50
CA GLY A 224 -0.34 20.11 -3.76
C GLY A 224 -0.75 21.56 -3.50
N ILE A 225 -2.04 21.90 -3.64
CA ILE A 225 -2.51 23.29 -3.60
C ILE A 225 -3.67 23.48 -2.61
N LEU A 226 -4.81 22.81 -2.82
CA LEU A 226 -6.04 23.11 -2.08
C LEU A 226 -5.97 22.72 -0.60
N THR A 227 -5.40 21.56 -0.27
CA THR A 227 -5.27 21.09 1.11
C THR A 227 -4.38 22.03 1.92
N PRO A 228 -3.12 22.34 1.53
CA PRO A 228 -2.31 23.29 2.27
C PRO A 228 -2.95 24.66 2.47
N LEU A 229 -3.54 25.24 1.42
CA LEU A 229 -4.19 26.56 1.49
C LEU A 229 -5.46 26.52 2.35
N GLY A 230 -6.31 25.51 2.16
CA GLY A 230 -7.51 25.34 2.95
C GLY A 230 -7.21 25.09 4.42
N THR A 231 -6.11 24.40 4.71
CA THR A 231 -5.63 24.18 6.07
C THR A 231 -5.14 25.46 6.73
N ALA A 232 -4.39 26.30 6.02
CA ALA A 232 -4.02 27.62 6.52
C ALA A 232 -5.26 28.49 6.79
N GLN A 233 -6.20 28.52 5.84
CA GLN A 233 -7.46 29.26 5.99
C GLN A 233 -8.31 28.76 7.15
N ALA A 234 -8.44 27.44 7.33
CA ALA A 234 -9.25 26.87 8.40
C ALA A 234 -8.67 27.09 9.79
N LEU A 235 -7.34 27.28 9.91
CA LEU A 235 -6.74 27.68 11.20
C LEU A 235 -7.15 29.10 11.61
N GLU A 236 -7.21 30.03 10.65
CA GLU A 236 -7.57 31.42 10.93
C GLU A 236 -9.09 31.62 11.05
N GLN A 237 -9.87 30.97 10.19
CA GLN A 237 -11.31 31.21 10.02
C GLN A 237 -12.19 30.08 10.60
N GLY A 238 -11.57 29.01 11.12
CA GLY A 238 -12.26 27.82 11.63
C GLY A 238 -12.81 26.87 10.56
N LYS A 239 -12.88 27.31 9.29
CA LYS A 239 -13.37 26.53 8.14
C LYS A 239 -12.72 27.00 6.83
N SER A 240 -12.76 26.15 5.80
CA SER A 240 -12.37 26.52 4.44
C SER A 240 -13.28 25.87 3.40
N ILE A 241 -13.68 26.66 2.41
CA ILE A 241 -14.40 26.22 1.21
C ILE A 241 -13.49 25.39 0.29
N LEU A 242 -12.16 25.62 0.33
CA LEU A 242 -11.17 24.99 -0.56
C LEU A 242 -11.15 23.46 -0.44
N PHE A 243 -11.50 22.93 0.72
CA PHE A 243 -11.60 21.48 0.93
C PHE A 243 -12.72 20.83 0.13
N LEU A 244 -13.76 21.58 -0.26
CA LEU A 244 -14.90 21.06 -1.01
C LEU A 244 -14.82 21.28 -2.52
N LEU A 245 -13.89 22.13 -2.98
CA LEU A 245 -13.69 22.42 -4.42
C LEU A 245 -13.42 21.14 -5.23
N GLU A 246 -12.72 20.17 -4.64
CA GLU A 246 -12.48 18.86 -5.25
C GLU A 246 -13.29 17.75 -4.58
N ALA A 247 -13.44 17.79 -3.25
CA ALA A 247 -14.04 16.67 -2.49
C ALA A 247 -15.57 16.59 -2.54
N ASN A 248 -16.27 17.58 -3.11
CA ASN A 248 -17.73 17.52 -3.24
C ASN A 248 -18.14 16.31 -4.12
N PRO A 249 -18.88 15.31 -3.58
CA PRO A 249 -19.26 14.14 -4.36
C PRO A 249 -20.45 14.40 -5.29
N GLY A 250 -21.14 15.53 -5.17
CA GLY A 250 -22.37 15.83 -5.91
C GLY A 250 -22.23 15.77 -7.45
N PRO A 251 -21.23 16.40 -8.08
CA PRO A 251 -21.08 16.37 -9.53
C PRO A 251 -20.97 14.94 -10.10
N GLY A 252 -20.13 14.10 -9.50
CA GLY A 252 -19.97 12.69 -9.90
C GLY A 252 -21.23 11.86 -9.63
N LEU A 253 -21.89 12.06 -8.48
CA LEU A 253 -23.14 11.37 -8.16
C LEU A 253 -24.23 11.69 -9.19
N GLY A 254 -24.36 12.95 -9.61
CA GLY A 254 -25.34 13.36 -10.61
C GLY A 254 -25.16 12.65 -11.96
N ILE A 255 -23.91 12.48 -12.40
CA ILE A 255 -23.58 11.74 -13.63
C ILE A 255 -23.96 10.27 -13.50
N LEU A 256 -23.62 9.65 -12.38
CA LEU A 256 -23.92 8.23 -12.14
C LEU A 256 -25.43 7.97 -12.06
N LEU A 257 -26.17 8.84 -11.36
CA LEU A 257 -27.64 8.79 -11.34
C LEU A 257 -28.23 8.95 -12.75
N ALA A 258 -27.64 9.80 -13.59
CA ALA A 258 -28.09 9.96 -14.98
C ALA A 258 -27.85 8.67 -15.79
N TYR A 259 -26.73 7.97 -15.56
CA TYR A 259 -26.50 6.64 -16.15
C TYR A 259 -27.45 5.56 -15.64
N MET A 260 -27.84 5.59 -14.37
CA MET A 260 -28.83 4.64 -13.82
C MET A 260 -30.19 4.75 -14.52
N VAL A 261 -30.61 5.97 -14.86
CA VAL A 261 -31.92 6.24 -15.46
C VAL A 261 -31.87 6.19 -16.99
N PHE A 262 -30.87 6.82 -17.61
CA PHE A 262 -30.81 7.08 -19.06
C PHE A 262 -29.66 6.37 -19.77
N GLY A 263 -28.71 5.79 -19.05
CA GLY A 263 -27.64 5.00 -19.64
C GLY A 263 -28.16 3.69 -20.25
N ARG A 264 -27.34 3.01 -21.04
CA ARG A 264 -27.66 1.67 -21.55
C ARG A 264 -26.54 0.67 -21.26
N GLY A 265 -26.84 -0.61 -21.56
CA GLY A 265 -25.90 -1.72 -21.45
C GLY A 265 -25.25 -1.86 -20.08
N THR A 266 -23.96 -2.16 -20.08
CA THR A 266 -23.13 -2.37 -18.88
C THR A 266 -22.98 -1.11 -18.05
N ALA A 267 -22.99 0.08 -18.67
CA ALA A 267 -22.90 1.34 -17.97
C ALA A 267 -24.13 1.59 -17.07
N ARG A 268 -25.34 1.29 -17.56
CA ARG A 268 -26.55 1.36 -16.72
C ARG A 268 -26.52 0.35 -15.57
N ALA A 269 -26.08 -0.88 -15.84
CA ALA A 269 -26.06 -1.96 -14.86
C ALA A 269 -25.05 -1.71 -13.72
N SER A 270 -23.89 -1.12 -14.04
CA SER A 270 -22.81 -0.85 -13.07
C SER A 270 -22.99 0.47 -12.30
N ALA A 271 -23.71 1.45 -12.86
CA ALA A 271 -23.85 2.79 -12.28
C ALA A 271 -24.38 2.82 -10.82
N PRO A 272 -25.35 1.98 -10.39
CA PRO A 272 -25.78 1.96 -8.99
C PRO A 272 -24.66 1.58 -8.00
N GLY A 273 -23.85 0.57 -8.36
CA GLY A 273 -22.70 0.16 -7.54
C GLY A 273 -21.62 1.24 -7.51
N ALA A 274 -21.32 1.83 -8.67
CA ALA A 274 -20.43 2.97 -8.78
C ALA A 274 -20.88 4.16 -7.92
N ALA A 275 -22.19 4.46 -7.91
CA ALA A 275 -22.76 5.57 -7.14
C ALA A 275 -22.58 5.38 -5.64
N LEU A 276 -22.76 4.16 -5.14
CA LEU A 276 -22.56 3.83 -3.73
C LEU A 276 -21.09 3.98 -3.32
N ILE A 277 -20.17 3.42 -4.12
CA ILE A 277 -18.72 3.50 -3.89
C ILE A 277 -18.23 4.95 -3.97
N HIS A 278 -18.74 5.72 -4.95
CA HIS A 278 -18.41 7.13 -5.12
C HIS A 278 -18.86 7.95 -3.90
N PHE A 279 -20.15 7.86 -3.56
CA PHE A 279 -20.78 8.75 -2.61
C PHE A 279 -20.42 8.40 -1.16
N PHE A 280 -20.55 7.13 -0.77
CA PHE A 280 -20.26 6.68 0.60
C PHE A 280 -18.82 6.24 0.78
N GLY A 281 -18.20 5.65 -0.24
CA GLY A 281 -16.79 5.26 -0.20
C GLY A 281 -15.83 6.42 -0.46
N GLY A 282 -16.27 7.48 -1.14
CA GLY A 282 -15.44 8.64 -1.43
C GLY A 282 -14.36 8.40 -2.48
N ILE A 283 -14.51 7.35 -3.30
CA ILE A 283 -13.60 7.02 -4.39
C ILE A 283 -14.10 7.73 -5.65
N HIS A 284 -13.65 8.97 -5.86
CA HIS A 284 -14.13 9.81 -6.95
C HIS A 284 -13.69 9.30 -8.33
N GLU A 285 -12.62 8.51 -8.40
CA GLU A 285 -12.14 7.92 -9.64
C GLU A 285 -13.14 6.94 -10.29
N ILE A 286 -14.13 6.46 -9.54
CA ILE A 286 -15.07 5.43 -9.99
C ILE A 286 -16.06 5.97 -11.04
N TYR A 287 -16.33 7.28 -11.06
CA TYR A 287 -17.21 7.88 -12.06
C TYR A 287 -16.48 8.36 -13.32
N PHE A 288 -15.14 8.43 -13.30
CA PHE A 288 -14.37 8.94 -14.43
C PHE A 288 -14.51 8.09 -15.71
N PRO A 289 -14.56 6.73 -15.66
CA PRO A 289 -14.82 5.92 -16.85
C PRO A 289 -16.11 6.33 -17.58
N TYR A 290 -17.17 6.64 -16.84
CA TYR A 290 -18.44 7.10 -17.40
C TYR A 290 -18.30 8.42 -18.16
N VAL A 291 -17.48 9.34 -17.65
CA VAL A 291 -17.16 10.59 -18.35
C VAL A 291 -16.27 10.34 -19.57
N LEU A 292 -15.34 9.40 -19.50
CA LEU A 292 -14.42 9.06 -20.60
C LEU A 292 -15.10 8.33 -21.75
N MET A 293 -16.11 7.50 -21.47
CA MET A 293 -17.00 6.92 -22.49
C MET A 293 -17.67 8.02 -23.31
N LYS A 294 -17.94 9.18 -22.68
CA LYS A 294 -18.69 10.26 -23.30
C LYS A 294 -18.20 11.64 -22.82
N PRO A 295 -17.09 12.16 -23.39
CA PRO A 295 -16.40 13.34 -22.88
C PRO A 295 -17.24 14.62 -22.74
N ALA A 296 -18.35 14.74 -23.47
CA ALA A 296 -19.31 15.83 -23.30
C ALA A 296 -19.86 15.92 -21.86
N LEU A 297 -19.89 14.80 -21.11
CA LEU A 297 -20.30 14.76 -19.71
C LEU A 297 -19.37 15.55 -18.77
N ILE A 298 -18.19 15.96 -19.22
CA ILE A 298 -17.37 16.95 -18.50
C ILE A 298 -18.16 18.24 -18.28
N LEU A 299 -19.04 18.63 -19.21
CA LEU A 299 -19.91 19.81 -19.03
C LEU A 299 -20.89 19.63 -17.86
N ALA A 300 -21.36 18.40 -17.63
CA ALA A 300 -22.22 18.09 -16.49
C ALA A 300 -21.44 18.19 -15.17
N ALA A 301 -20.21 17.65 -15.14
CA ALA A 301 -19.31 17.79 -13.99
C ALA A 301 -19.01 19.26 -13.70
N ILE A 302 -18.63 20.06 -14.71
CA ILE A 302 -18.36 21.50 -14.56
C ILE A 302 -19.60 22.24 -14.04
N ALA A 303 -20.76 22.02 -14.63
CA ALA A 303 -21.99 22.68 -14.21
C ALA A 303 -22.39 22.30 -12.78
N GLY A 304 -22.30 21.01 -12.43
CA GLY A 304 -22.53 20.54 -11.07
C GLY A 304 -21.53 21.13 -10.06
N GLY A 305 -20.23 21.10 -10.39
CA GLY A 305 -19.17 21.63 -9.55
C GLY A 305 -19.34 23.12 -9.30
N ALA A 306 -19.57 23.90 -10.37
CA ALA A 306 -19.80 25.34 -10.28
C ALA A 306 -21.04 25.65 -9.44
N THR A 307 -22.13 24.89 -9.61
CA THR A 307 -23.34 25.02 -8.79
C THR A 307 -23.03 24.77 -7.32
N GLY A 308 -22.33 23.68 -7.00
CA GLY A 308 -21.97 23.36 -5.63
C GLY A 308 -21.11 24.45 -4.99
N ILE A 309 -20.07 24.92 -5.68
CA ILE A 309 -19.20 26.00 -5.19
C ILE A 309 -20.01 27.29 -5.00
N PHE A 310 -20.88 27.64 -5.94
CA PHE A 310 -21.74 28.81 -5.82
C PHE A 310 -22.67 28.73 -4.60
N THR A 311 -23.26 27.57 -4.35
CA THR A 311 -24.05 27.34 -3.12
C THR A 311 -23.18 27.50 -1.87
N LEU A 312 -21.98 26.95 -1.84
CA LEU A 312 -21.07 27.12 -0.70
C LEU A 312 -20.71 28.59 -0.46
N THR A 313 -20.47 29.37 -1.52
CA THR A 313 -20.19 30.82 -1.41
C THR A 313 -21.38 31.60 -0.86
N ILE A 314 -22.61 31.30 -1.28
CA ILE A 314 -23.82 31.97 -0.74
C ILE A 314 -24.00 31.72 0.75
N PHE A 315 -23.74 30.49 1.19
CA PHE A 315 -23.95 30.07 2.58
C PHE A 315 -22.72 30.27 3.47
N ASP A 316 -21.63 30.81 2.93
CA ASP A 316 -20.32 30.88 3.60
C ASP A 316 -19.95 29.52 4.26
N ALA A 317 -20.12 28.43 3.51
CA ALA A 317 -20.02 27.07 4.05
C ALA A 317 -18.66 26.43 3.72
N GLY A 318 -18.09 25.72 4.70
CA GLY A 318 -16.80 25.06 4.56
C GLY A 318 -16.57 23.88 5.51
N LEU A 319 -15.41 23.23 5.36
CA LEU A 319 -14.96 22.16 6.25
C LEU A 319 -13.86 22.66 7.19
N ARG A 320 -13.75 22.06 8.38
CA ARG A 320 -12.65 22.32 9.34
C ARG A 320 -11.34 21.66 8.93
N ALA A 321 -11.42 20.59 8.16
CA ALA A 321 -10.30 19.78 7.72
C ALA A 321 -10.62 19.12 6.36
N PRO A 322 -9.60 18.67 5.61
CA PRO A 322 -9.81 17.91 4.39
C PRO A 322 -10.66 16.65 4.63
N ALA A 323 -11.59 16.37 3.72
CA ALA A 323 -12.33 15.11 3.69
C ALA A 323 -11.51 14.03 2.97
N ALA A 324 -11.02 13.04 3.72
CA ALA A 324 -10.24 11.92 3.18
C ALA A 324 -10.71 10.58 3.77
N PRO A 325 -11.23 9.64 2.93
CA PRO A 325 -11.58 9.81 1.52
C PRO A 325 -12.68 10.86 1.32
N GLY A 326 -12.90 11.34 0.09
CA GLY A 326 -13.88 12.40 -0.23
C GLY A 326 -15.35 11.95 -0.17
N SER A 327 -15.70 11.08 0.79
CA SER A 327 -17.05 10.54 0.96
C SER A 327 -17.97 11.56 1.61
N ILE A 328 -19.29 11.39 1.41
CA ILE A 328 -20.27 12.21 2.13
C ILE A 328 -20.13 12.08 3.64
N ILE A 329 -19.71 10.91 4.14
CA ILE A 329 -19.50 10.67 5.57
C ILE A 329 -18.34 11.55 6.08
N ALA A 330 -17.21 11.55 5.37
CA ALA A 330 -16.07 12.39 5.73
C ALA A 330 -16.39 13.88 5.55
N VAL A 331 -17.09 14.27 4.49
CA VAL A 331 -17.56 15.64 4.27
C VAL A 331 -18.42 16.11 5.44
N LEU A 332 -19.44 15.35 5.84
CA LEU A 332 -20.33 15.72 6.95
C LEU A 332 -19.61 15.70 8.31
N ALA A 333 -18.68 14.77 8.53
CA ALA A 333 -17.89 14.72 9.75
C ALA A 333 -16.99 15.96 9.91
N GLN A 334 -16.40 16.44 8.82
CA GLN A 334 -15.51 17.61 8.83
C GLN A 334 -16.25 18.94 8.61
N THR A 335 -17.56 18.92 8.40
CA THR A 335 -18.34 20.14 8.17
C THR A 335 -18.33 21.03 9.40
N ALA A 336 -18.06 22.33 9.21
CA ALA A 336 -18.16 23.30 10.28
C ALA A 336 -19.60 23.37 10.84
N SER A 337 -19.76 23.66 12.14
CA SER A 337 -21.04 23.55 12.84
C SER A 337 -22.11 24.49 12.28
N ASP A 338 -21.69 25.63 11.74
CA ASP A 338 -22.51 26.62 11.05
C ASP A 338 -22.75 26.30 9.56
N SER A 339 -22.04 25.31 9.00
CA SER A 339 -21.92 25.09 7.56
C SER A 339 -22.77 23.92 7.04
N TYR A 340 -23.41 23.13 7.91
CA TYR A 340 -24.16 21.93 7.52
C TYR A 340 -25.20 22.17 6.44
N VAL A 341 -26.01 23.21 6.57
CA VAL A 341 -27.06 23.53 5.60
C VAL A 341 -26.44 23.85 4.24
N GLY A 342 -25.41 24.70 4.21
CA GLY A 342 -24.73 25.08 2.97
C GLY A 342 -24.03 23.90 2.29
N VAL A 343 -23.35 23.05 3.06
CA VAL A 343 -22.67 21.85 2.52
C VAL A 343 -23.67 20.84 1.96
N VAL A 344 -24.75 20.52 2.69
CA VAL A 344 -25.77 19.59 2.22
C VAL A 344 -26.47 20.12 0.97
N LEU A 345 -26.86 21.40 0.96
CA LEU A 345 -27.46 22.03 -0.22
C LEU A 345 -26.49 22.05 -1.40
N ALA A 346 -25.19 22.30 -1.19
CA ALA A 346 -24.20 22.28 -2.24
C ALA A 346 -24.06 20.89 -2.88
N VAL A 347 -24.05 19.82 -2.08
CA VAL A 347 -24.01 18.43 -2.59
C VAL A 347 -25.29 18.12 -3.37
N VAL A 348 -26.46 18.46 -2.84
CA VAL A 348 -27.76 18.19 -3.49
C VAL A 348 -27.90 19.00 -4.78
N ALA A 349 -27.59 20.29 -4.77
CA ALA A 349 -27.69 21.16 -5.94
C ALA A 349 -26.68 20.77 -7.03
N ALA A 350 -25.44 20.46 -6.66
CA ALA A 350 -24.44 19.93 -7.59
C ALA A 350 -24.88 18.61 -8.23
N THR A 351 -25.46 17.70 -7.43
CA THR A 351 -26.03 16.44 -7.91
C THR A 351 -27.17 16.69 -8.89
N ALA A 352 -28.12 17.56 -8.54
CA ALA A 352 -29.28 17.84 -9.37
C ALA A 352 -28.89 18.47 -10.71
N VAL A 353 -28.02 19.50 -10.70
CA VAL A 353 -27.58 20.15 -11.94
C VAL A 353 -26.77 19.20 -12.81
N SER A 354 -25.81 18.47 -12.22
CA SER A 354 -25.03 17.48 -12.95
C SER A 354 -25.92 16.39 -13.55
N PHE A 355 -26.89 15.88 -12.79
CA PHE A 355 -27.88 14.91 -13.28
C PHE A 355 -28.69 15.45 -14.47
N LEU A 356 -29.22 16.68 -14.37
CA LEU A 356 -30.02 17.28 -15.44
C LEU A 356 -29.21 17.47 -16.72
N VAL A 357 -28.01 18.02 -16.62
CA VAL A 357 -27.12 18.24 -17.78
C VAL A 357 -26.68 16.91 -18.37
N ALA A 358 -26.28 15.94 -17.54
CA ALA A 358 -25.91 14.60 -17.99
C ALA A 358 -27.08 13.89 -18.67
N SER A 359 -28.29 14.01 -18.14
CA SER A 359 -29.51 13.41 -18.72
C SER A 359 -29.81 13.96 -20.11
N VAL A 360 -29.68 15.28 -20.32
CA VAL A 360 -29.82 15.89 -21.65
C VAL A 360 -28.75 15.36 -22.60
N ILE A 361 -27.49 15.31 -22.16
CA ILE A 361 -26.37 14.82 -22.96
C ILE A 361 -26.56 13.35 -23.36
N LEU A 362 -26.96 12.48 -22.43
CA LEU A 362 -27.22 11.05 -22.67
C LEU A 362 -28.43 10.84 -23.59
N LYS A 363 -29.53 11.58 -23.37
CA LYS A 363 -30.73 11.45 -24.21
C LYS A 363 -30.52 11.95 -25.65
N ALA A 364 -29.75 13.02 -25.83
CA ALA A 364 -29.51 13.65 -27.13
C ALA A 364 -28.60 12.84 -28.08
N SER A 365 -27.90 11.82 -27.57
CA SER A 365 -26.79 11.18 -28.28
C SER A 365 -27.13 9.85 -28.96
N GLY A 366 -28.35 9.34 -28.80
CA GLY A 366 -28.79 8.11 -29.48
C GLY A 366 -27.88 6.90 -29.21
N ASP A 367 -28.08 5.81 -29.96
CA ASP A 367 -27.38 4.53 -29.76
C ASP A 367 -25.93 4.48 -30.29
N LYS A 368 -25.42 5.58 -30.85
CA LYS A 368 -24.17 5.60 -31.63
C LYS A 368 -22.96 6.14 -30.88
N GLY A 369 -23.04 6.37 -29.56
CA GLY A 369 -21.99 7.08 -28.83
C GLY A 369 -21.80 6.72 -27.36
N GLU A 370 -22.37 5.62 -26.87
CA GLU A 370 -21.95 5.06 -25.59
C GLU A 370 -20.71 4.18 -25.86
N GLY A 371 -19.52 4.70 -25.57
CA GLY A 371 -18.28 3.91 -25.62
C GLY A 371 -18.32 2.73 -24.64
N ASP A 372 -17.46 1.74 -24.82
CA ASP A 372 -17.40 0.59 -23.92
C ASP A 372 -16.86 1.00 -22.54
N LEU A 373 -17.60 0.67 -21.47
CA LEU A 373 -17.18 0.92 -20.09
C LEU A 373 -15.86 0.19 -19.77
N THR A 374 -15.64 -0.98 -20.37
CA THR A 374 -14.40 -1.75 -20.22
C THR A 374 -13.22 -0.99 -20.80
N GLU A 375 -13.34 -0.53 -22.06
CA GLU A 375 -12.32 0.28 -22.73
C GLU A 375 -12.06 1.60 -21.99
N ALA A 376 -13.12 2.27 -21.54
CA ALA A 376 -13.00 3.51 -20.79
C ALA A 376 -12.33 3.29 -19.43
N THR A 377 -12.60 2.17 -18.76
CA THR A 377 -11.93 1.76 -17.52
C THR A 377 -10.46 1.45 -17.78
N ALA A 378 -10.13 0.75 -18.86
CA ALA A 378 -8.74 0.49 -19.26
C ALA A 378 -7.99 1.79 -19.59
N ARG A 379 -8.63 2.72 -20.30
CA ARG A 379 -8.07 4.05 -20.61
C ARG A 379 -7.84 4.86 -19.33
N MET A 380 -8.80 4.80 -18.40
CA MET A 380 -8.74 5.41 -17.08
C MET A 380 -7.53 4.90 -16.28
N GLU A 381 -7.37 3.58 -16.18
CA GLU A 381 -6.24 2.93 -15.49
C GLU A 381 -4.89 3.25 -16.15
N GLY A 382 -4.85 3.30 -17.50
CA GLY A 382 -3.67 3.70 -18.26
C GLY A 382 -3.25 5.15 -17.96
N MET A 383 -4.21 6.06 -17.77
CA MET A 383 -3.95 7.46 -17.40
C MET A 383 -3.53 7.61 -15.93
N LYS A 384 -4.02 6.75 -15.03
CA LYS A 384 -3.60 6.70 -13.62
C LYS A 384 -2.22 6.07 -13.44
N GLY A 385 -1.77 5.23 -14.39
CA GLY A 385 -0.53 4.46 -14.32
C GLY A 385 -0.55 3.33 -13.27
N ARG A 386 -1.72 3.06 -12.66
CA ARG A 386 -1.99 2.01 -11.67
C ARG A 386 -3.43 1.51 -11.81
N LYS A 387 -3.64 0.19 -11.83
CA LYS A 387 -4.99 -0.41 -11.77
C LYS A 387 -5.64 -0.11 -10.41
N SER A 388 -6.95 0.12 -10.41
CA SER A 388 -7.69 0.34 -9.17
C SER A 388 -8.30 -0.99 -8.72
N SER A 389 -8.12 -1.36 -7.45
CA SER A 389 -8.71 -2.59 -6.90
C SER A 389 -10.25 -2.57 -6.91
N VAL A 390 -10.84 -1.38 -7.08
CA VAL A 390 -12.30 -1.16 -7.02
C VAL A 390 -12.92 -1.02 -8.42
N SER A 391 -12.13 -0.66 -9.45
CA SER A 391 -12.62 -0.52 -10.83
C SER A 391 -12.97 -1.86 -11.47
N SER A 392 -12.32 -2.96 -11.05
CA SER A 392 -12.63 -4.32 -11.51
C SER A 392 -14.06 -4.76 -11.18
N SER A 393 -14.67 -4.19 -10.13
CA SER A 393 -16.07 -4.47 -9.78
C SER A 393 -17.10 -3.82 -10.73
N LEU A 394 -16.70 -2.76 -11.45
CA LEU A 394 -17.57 -2.06 -12.42
C LEU A 394 -17.78 -2.82 -13.72
N VAL A 395 -16.78 -3.60 -14.13
CA VAL A 395 -16.73 -4.24 -15.46
C VAL A 395 -17.39 -5.62 -15.45
N GLY A 396 -17.78 -6.14 -14.27
CA GLY A 396 -18.55 -7.39 -14.19
C GLY A 396 -17.81 -8.60 -14.78
N THR A 397 -16.49 -8.65 -14.66
CA THR A 397 -15.71 -9.80 -15.12
C THR A 397 -15.86 -10.96 -14.14
N SER A 398 -16.85 -11.82 -14.39
CA SER A 398 -16.65 -13.26 -14.22
C SER A 398 -15.45 -13.67 -15.09
N GLY A 399 -14.53 -14.46 -14.52
CA GLY A 399 -13.24 -14.83 -15.10
C GLY A 399 -13.24 -14.97 -16.63
N GLY A 400 -12.45 -14.11 -17.27
CA GLY A 400 -12.17 -14.14 -18.70
C GLY A 400 -10.84 -13.43 -18.90
N ALA A 401 -9.79 -14.23 -19.04
CA ALA A 401 -8.45 -13.75 -19.33
C ALA A 401 -8.42 -13.18 -20.76
N ASP A 402 -8.17 -11.88 -20.89
CA ASP A 402 -7.79 -11.31 -22.18
C ASP A 402 -6.31 -11.63 -22.45
N ALA A 403 -6.14 -12.60 -23.33
CA ALA A 403 -4.91 -12.96 -24.01
C ALA A 403 -4.50 -11.84 -24.98
N ALA A 404 -3.68 -10.89 -24.50
CA ALA A 404 -2.95 -9.99 -25.37
C ALA A 404 -1.52 -9.78 -24.83
N GLY A 405 -0.57 -10.46 -25.46
CA GLY A 405 0.88 -10.29 -25.27
C GLY A 405 1.53 -11.25 -24.28
N GLU A 406 1.35 -12.56 -24.43
CA GLU A 406 2.36 -13.52 -23.95
C GLU A 406 3.58 -13.38 -24.87
N HIS A 407 4.70 -12.88 -24.34
CA HIS A 407 5.98 -13.31 -24.89
C HIS A 407 6.05 -14.81 -24.61
N ASP A 408 6.28 -15.58 -25.68
CA ASP A 408 6.39 -17.03 -25.61
C ASP A 408 7.36 -17.40 -24.47
N LEU A 409 6.83 -18.12 -23.47
CA LEU A 409 7.60 -18.60 -22.32
C LEU A 409 8.77 -19.49 -22.76
N ASP A 410 8.65 -20.06 -23.95
CA ASP A 410 9.56 -21.05 -24.51
C ASP A 410 10.61 -20.44 -25.46
N ALA A 411 10.48 -19.16 -25.82
CA ALA A 411 11.42 -18.48 -26.69
C ALA A 411 12.45 -17.65 -25.89
N GLY A 412 13.74 -17.91 -26.10
CA GLY A 412 14.84 -17.05 -25.61
C GLY A 412 16.10 -17.80 -25.15
N GLU A 413 17.08 -17.04 -24.66
CA GLU A 413 18.34 -17.55 -24.09
C GLU A 413 18.11 -18.36 -22.79
N PRO A 414 19.12 -19.10 -22.28
CA PRO A 414 19.00 -19.82 -21.02
C PRO A 414 18.57 -18.90 -19.87
N VAL A 415 17.54 -19.32 -19.13
CA VAL A 415 16.99 -18.59 -17.99
C VAL A 415 17.98 -18.65 -16.83
N ARG A 416 18.44 -17.49 -16.35
CA ARG A 416 19.36 -17.37 -15.20
C ARG A 416 18.78 -16.52 -14.08
N ARG A 417 17.91 -15.56 -14.38
CA ARG A 417 17.37 -14.60 -13.41
C ARG A 417 15.86 -14.46 -13.55
N ILE A 418 15.14 -14.78 -12.47
CA ILE A 418 13.69 -14.64 -12.35
C ILE A 418 13.40 -13.64 -11.24
N VAL A 419 12.44 -12.73 -11.46
CA VAL A 419 11.99 -11.78 -10.44
C VAL A 419 10.48 -11.82 -10.26
N PHE A 420 10.07 -11.82 -9.00
CA PHE A 420 8.68 -11.68 -8.59
C PHE A 420 8.37 -10.23 -8.28
N ALA A 421 7.59 -9.59 -9.16
CA ALA A 421 7.31 -8.17 -9.10
C ALA A 421 5.91 -7.90 -8.51
N CYS A 422 5.84 -7.12 -7.43
CA CYS A 422 4.58 -6.54 -6.93
C CYS A 422 4.72 -5.02 -6.71
N ASP A 423 3.65 -4.32 -6.36
CA ASP A 423 3.69 -2.85 -6.25
C ASP A 423 4.71 -2.35 -5.21
N ALA A 424 4.80 -3.02 -4.05
CA ALA A 424 5.68 -2.63 -2.94
C ALA A 424 6.96 -3.48 -2.81
N GLY A 425 7.06 -4.61 -3.51
CA GLY A 425 8.20 -5.54 -3.39
C GLY A 425 8.25 -6.34 -2.09
N MET A 426 7.24 -6.23 -1.21
CA MET A 426 7.22 -6.87 0.12
C MET A 426 5.93 -7.64 0.36
N GLY A 427 6.00 -8.71 1.17
CA GLY A 427 4.85 -9.57 1.50
C GLY A 427 4.63 -10.72 0.51
N SER A 428 3.54 -10.65 -0.25
CA SER A 428 3.08 -11.75 -1.13
C SER A 428 4.06 -12.09 -2.27
N SER A 429 4.79 -11.11 -2.83
CA SER A 429 5.87 -11.34 -3.80
C SER A 429 7.08 -12.04 -3.20
N ALA A 430 7.40 -11.77 -1.94
CA ALA A 430 8.51 -12.43 -1.25
C ALA A 430 8.20 -13.89 -0.96
N MET A 431 6.94 -14.19 -0.62
CA MET A 431 6.43 -15.56 -0.49
C MET A 431 6.41 -16.27 -1.85
N GLY A 432 5.84 -15.67 -2.90
CA GLY A 432 5.82 -16.23 -4.26
C GLY A 432 7.22 -16.49 -4.84
N ALA A 433 8.16 -15.56 -4.66
CA ALA A 433 9.56 -15.74 -5.04
C ALA A 433 10.20 -16.91 -4.30
N SER A 434 9.91 -17.08 -3.01
CA SER A 434 10.44 -18.17 -2.21
C SER A 434 9.88 -19.52 -2.65
N VAL A 435 8.59 -19.59 -3.00
CA VAL A 435 7.95 -20.79 -3.54
C VAL A 435 8.55 -21.18 -4.90
N LEU A 436 8.64 -20.22 -5.83
CA LEU A 436 9.19 -20.46 -7.16
C LEU A 436 10.68 -20.82 -7.11
N ARG A 437 11.47 -20.14 -6.25
CA ARG A 437 12.88 -20.48 -6.00
C ARG A 437 13.07 -21.94 -5.61
N ASN A 438 12.21 -22.43 -4.70
CA ASN A 438 12.28 -23.80 -4.25
C ASN A 438 11.89 -24.77 -5.37
N LYS A 439 10.84 -24.49 -6.14
CA LYS A 439 10.44 -25.32 -7.29
C LYS A 439 11.53 -25.42 -8.36
N VAL A 440 12.17 -24.29 -8.72
CA VAL A 440 13.26 -24.24 -9.70
C VAL A 440 14.48 -25.03 -9.22
N ARG A 441 14.83 -24.93 -7.93
CA ARG A 441 15.91 -25.74 -7.33
C ARG A 441 15.59 -27.23 -7.29
N SER A 442 14.36 -27.59 -6.89
CA SER A 442 13.90 -28.99 -6.90
C SER A 442 13.89 -29.60 -8.30
N ALA A 443 13.78 -28.79 -9.35
CA ALA A 443 13.90 -29.23 -10.73
C ALA A 443 15.36 -29.37 -11.24
N GLY A 444 16.37 -29.10 -10.39
CA GLY A 444 17.79 -29.27 -10.70
C GLY A 444 18.51 -28.02 -11.19
N PHE A 445 17.86 -26.84 -11.17
CA PHE A 445 18.44 -25.59 -11.68
C PHE A 445 18.89 -24.66 -10.55
N GLU A 446 19.94 -25.05 -9.81
CA GLU A 446 20.44 -24.27 -8.66
C GLU A 446 21.07 -22.93 -9.04
N ASP A 447 21.58 -22.83 -10.27
CA ASP A 447 22.21 -21.62 -10.82
C ASP A 447 21.19 -20.52 -11.19
N VAL A 448 19.89 -20.82 -11.18
CA VAL A 448 18.84 -19.87 -11.50
C VAL A 448 18.45 -19.06 -10.27
N THR A 449 18.70 -17.76 -10.34
CA THR A 449 18.45 -16.82 -9.25
C THR A 449 17.00 -16.34 -9.28
N VAL A 450 16.24 -16.61 -8.21
CA VAL A 450 14.86 -16.14 -8.06
C VAL A 450 14.78 -15.12 -6.92
N THR A 451 14.39 -13.88 -7.25
CA THR A 451 14.29 -12.75 -6.33
C THR A 451 12.88 -12.16 -6.31
N ASN A 452 12.62 -11.21 -5.40
CA ASN A 452 11.45 -10.34 -5.46
C ASN A 452 11.89 -8.89 -5.56
N ALA A 453 11.07 -8.06 -6.19
CA ALA A 453 11.30 -6.63 -6.28
C ALA A 453 9.98 -5.86 -6.35
N ALA A 454 10.02 -4.59 -5.99
CA ALA A 454 8.95 -3.67 -6.34
C ALA A 454 8.98 -3.43 -7.85
N ILE A 455 7.82 -3.29 -8.51
CA ILE A 455 7.75 -2.92 -9.94
C ILE A 455 8.49 -1.60 -10.19
N ALA A 456 8.52 -0.71 -9.20
CA ALA A 456 9.30 0.53 -9.23
C ALA A 456 10.80 0.28 -9.50
N ASN A 457 11.34 -0.85 -9.03
CA ASN A 457 12.77 -1.18 -9.02
C ASN A 457 13.16 -2.27 -10.04
N LEU A 458 12.25 -2.65 -10.94
CA LEU A 458 12.59 -3.58 -12.03
C LEU A 458 13.61 -2.96 -12.99
N THR A 459 14.57 -3.79 -13.39
CA THR A 459 15.62 -3.54 -14.37
C THR A 459 15.48 -4.55 -15.51
N ASP A 460 15.88 -4.18 -16.74
CA ASP A 460 15.70 -5.00 -17.95
C ASP A 460 16.77 -6.11 -18.08
N ASP A 461 17.08 -6.75 -16.97
CA ASP A 461 18.18 -7.72 -16.86
C ASP A 461 17.67 -9.09 -16.35
N PHE A 462 16.36 -9.21 -16.13
CA PHE A 462 15.69 -10.45 -15.79
C PHE A 462 15.21 -11.19 -17.04
N ASP A 463 15.26 -12.52 -17.02
CA ASP A 463 14.81 -13.35 -18.14
C ASP A 463 13.32 -13.65 -18.05
N ILE A 464 12.81 -13.83 -16.81
CA ILE A 464 11.40 -14.06 -16.51
C ILE A 464 10.95 -13.12 -15.40
N VAL A 465 9.83 -12.43 -15.62
CA VAL A 465 9.18 -11.58 -14.60
C VAL A 465 7.82 -12.14 -14.27
N VAL A 466 7.60 -12.51 -13.01
CA VAL A 466 6.31 -13.00 -12.51
C VAL A 466 5.61 -11.88 -11.75
N THR A 467 4.39 -11.55 -12.14
CA THR A 467 3.62 -10.47 -11.51
C THR A 467 2.13 -10.76 -11.50
N HIS A 468 1.35 -10.03 -10.72
CA HIS A 468 -0.11 -10.17 -10.76
C HIS A 468 -0.64 -9.78 -12.15
N GLN A 469 -1.71 -10.42 -12.61
CA GLN A 469 -2.42 -10.00 -13.83
C GLN A 469 -2.82 -8.51 -13.83
N ASP A 470 -3.08 -7.96 -12.63
CA ASP A 470 -3.39 -6.54 -12.45
C ASP A 470 -2.18 -5.60 -12.56
N LEU A 471 -0.98 -6.16 -12.46
CA LEU A 471 0.28 -5.41 -12.43
C LEU A 471 1.11 -5.59 -13.71
N ALA A 472 0.74 -6.53 -14.57
CA ALA A 472 1.42 -6.88 -15.81
C ALA A 472 1.67 -5.67 -16.73
N THR A 473 0.68 -4.81 -16.90
CA THR A 473 0.75 -3.61 -17.75
C THR A 473 1.76 -2.58 -17.26
N ARG A 474 2.13 -2.61 -15.97
CA ARG A 474 3.16 -1.75 -15.38
C ARG A 474 4.55 -2.38 -15.40
N ALA A 475 4.63 -3.71 -15.35
CA ALA A 475 5.89 -4.43 -15.38
C ALA A 475 6.46 -4.48 -16.81
N ARG A 476 5.65 -4.84 -17.81
CA ARG A 476 6.09 -5.05 -19.22
C ARG A 476 6.95 -3.91 -19.79
N PRO A 477 6.60 -2.62 -19.66
CA PRO A 477 7.41 -1.53 -20.23
C PRO A 477 8.80 -1.36 -19.60
N LYS A 478 9.03 -1.93 -18.41
CA LYS A 478 10.31 -1.86 -17.70
C LYS A 478 11.25 -3.00 -18.00
N VAL A 479 10.71 -4.09 -18.55
CA VAL A 479 11.42 -5.32 -18.85
C VAL A 479 11.10 -5.81 -20.28
N PRO A 480 11.31 -4.98 -21.32
CA PRO A 480 10.97 -5.35 -22.70
C PRO A 480 11.70 -6.61 -23.20
N SER A 481 12.81 -7.02 -22.61
CA SER A 481 13.51 -8.25 -23.00
C SER A 481 13.04 -9.51 -22.26
N ALA A 482 12.24 -9.36 -21.19
CA ALA A 482 11.87 -10.46 -20.31
C ALA A 482 10.54 -11.12 -20.69
N SER A 483 10.43 -12.44 -20.49
CA SER A 483 9.14 -13.15 -20.56
C SER A 483 8.30 -12.80 -19.32
N VAL A 484 7.23 -12.04 -19.49
CA VAL A 484 6.35 -11.62 -18.38
C VAL A 484 5.21 -12.61 -18.18
N VAL A 485 5.20 -13.28 -17.02
CA VAL A 485 4.18 -14.25 -16.61
C VAL A 485 3.24 -13.62 -15.60
N THR A 486 1.94 -13.72 -15.87
CA THR A 486 0.91 -13.19 -14.98
C THR A 486 0.29 -14.27 -14.11
N VAL A 487 0.12 -13.99 -12.82
CA VAL A 487 -0.58 -14.85 -11.88
C VAL A 487 -1.78 -14.14 -11.26
N ASP A 488 -2.73 -14.95 -10.84
CA ASP A 488 -3.98 -14.60 -10.15
C ASP A 488 -3.84 -14.60 -8.62
N ASN A 489 -2.88 -15.37 -8.09
CA ASN A 489 -2.52 -15.35 -6.67
C ASN A 489 -1.02 -15.62 -6.48
N PHE A 490 -0.35 -14.77 -5.70
CA PHE A 490 1.07 -14.86 -5.39
C PHE A 490 1.45 -16.07 -4.51
N MET A 491 0.52 -16.61 -3.74
CA MET A 491 0.80 -17.72 -2.81
C MET A 491 0.66 -19.11 -3.45
N GLY A 492 -0.04 -19.22 -4.58
CA GLY A 492 -0.20 -20.47 -5.30
C GLY A 492 -0.90 -20.23 -6.62
N SER A 493 -0.19 -20.47 -7.72
CA SER A 493 -0.72 -20.42 -9.08
C SER A 493 -0.21 -21.64 -9.87
N PRO A 494 -1.06 -22.30 -10.67
CA PRO A 494 -0.65 -23.39 -11.57
C PRO A 494 0.49 -22.98 -12.51
N ARG A 495 0.58 -21.68 -12.83
CA ARG A 495 1.61 -21.09 -13.69
C ARG A 495 3.04 -21.23 -13.18
N TYR A 496 3.26 -21.60 -11.91
CA TYR A 496 4.60 -21.86 -11.40
C TYR A 496 5.22 -23.11 -12.01
N ASP A 497 4.41 -24.12 -12.30
CA ASP A 497 4.89 -25.35 -12.92
C ASP A 497 5.22 -25.09 -14.40
N GLU A 498 4.46 -24.22 -15.07
CA GLU A 498 4.76 -23.74 -16.43
C GLU A 498 6.12 -23.02 -16.51
N ILE A 499 6.43 -22.14 -15.55
CA ILE A 499 7.72 -21.45 -15.48
C ILE A 499 8.87 -22.44 -15.28
N VAL A 500 8.68 -23.45 -14.44
CA VAL A 500 9.71 -24.47 -14.16
C VAL A 500 9.95 -25.33 -15.41
N GLU A 501 8.91 -25.71 -16.15
CA GLU A 501 9.07 -26.42 -17.42
C GLU A 501 9.69 -25.54 -18.52
N ALA A 502 9.42 -24.23 -18.52
CA ALA A 502 10.10 -23.30 -19.42
C ALA A 502 11.60 -23.16 -19.09
N VAL A 503 11.96 -23.09 -17.80
CA VAL A 503 13.36 -23.15 -17.34
C VAL A 503 14.01 -24.45 -17.78
N ARG A 504 13.32 -25.60 -17.63
CA ARG A 504 13.85 -26.90 -18.05
C ARG A 504 14.13 -26.93 -19.55
N ARG A 505 13.17 -26.54 -20.38
CA ARG A 505 13.33 -26.55 -21.84
C ARG A 505 14.42 -25.58 -22.31
N ARG A 506 14.44 -24.34 -21.82
CA ARG A 506 15.43 -23.33 -22.23
C ARG A 506 16.86 -23.62 -21.73
N ASN A 507 17.01 -24.35 -20.63
CA ASN A 507 18.32 -24.64 -20.05
C ASN A 507 18.85 -26.05 -20.35
N VAL A 508 17.99 -27.01 -20.71
CA VAL A 508 18.37 -28.39 -21.06
C VAL A 508 18.35 -28.59 -22.58
N ASP A 509 17.27 -28.21 -23.26
CA ASP A 509 17.14 -28.44 -24.73
C ASP A 509 17.92 -27.39 -25.55
N GLY A 510 18.25 -26.24 -24.94
CA GLY A 510 19.16 -25.23 -25.50
C GLY A 510 20.66 -25.57 -25.37
N ALA A 511 21.00 -26.65 -24.65
CA ALA A 511 22.39 -27.04 -24.40
C ALA A 511 23.08 -27.73 -25.60
N ASP A 512 22.31 -28.15 -26.62
CA ASP A 512 22.85 -28.74 -27.86
C ASP A 512 23.37 -27.69 -28.88
N GLY A 513 23.39 -26.40 -28.51
CA GLY A 513 23.72 -25.28 -29.40
C GLY A 513 24.95 -24.44 -29.06
N ALA A 514 25.81 -24.84 -28.12
CA ALA A 514 26.98 -24.02 -27.75
C ALA A 514 28.23 -24.37 -28.59
N PRO A 515 28.92 -23.41 -29.25
CA PRO A 515 30.34 -23.53 -29.48
C PRO A 515 31.11 -23.10 -28.21
N ALA A 516 32.06 -23.95 -27.85
CA ALA A 516 32.96 -23.82 -26.73
C ALA A 516 33.78 -22.52 -26.74
N GLY A 517 33.99 -21.97 -25.54
CA GLY A 517 34.93 -20.88 -25.27
C GLY A 517 35.31 -20.85 -23.80
N ALA A 518 36.24 -21.73 -23.42
CA ALA A 518 36.83 -21.79 -22.09
C ALA A 518 37.63 -20.52 -21.75
N THR A 519 37.61 -20.11 -20.48
CA THR A 519 38.84 -19.94 -19.70
C THR A 519 38.56 -20.04 -18.21
N ALA A 520 39.27 -20.97 -17.60
CA ALA A 520 39.38 -21.20 -16.17
C ALA A 520 40.34 -20.19 -15.50
N GLY A 521 40.20 -20.06 -14.17
CA GLY A 521 41.15 -19.42 -13.26
C GLY A 521 40.60 -19.52 -11.83
N ALA A 522 40.56 -20.72 -11.25
CA ALA A 522 41.60 -21.27 -10.35
C ALA A 522 41.56 -20.65 -8.94
N ALA A 523 40.94 -21.40 -8.02
CA ALA A 523 41.11 -21.27 -6.58
C ALA A 523 42.41 -21.97 -6.12
N GLY A 524 43.01 -21.49 -5.03
CA GLY A 524 44.01 -22.25 -4.26
C GLY A 524 44.62 -21.47 -3.08
N PRO A 525 45.02 -22.14 -1.99
CA PRO A 525 44.62 -21.78 -0.62
C PRO A 525 45.79 -21.74 0.42
N ALA A 526 45.44 -21.84 1.72
CA ALA A 526 46.27 -22.04 2.95
C ALA A 526 46.65 -20.73 3.69
N GLY A 527 46.62 -20.60 5.04
CA GLY A 527 46.65 -21.51 6.20
C GLY A 527 47.70 -20.93 7.19
N THR A 528 47.42 -20.61 8.46
CA THR A 528 47.83 -21.35 9.70
C THR A 528 47.99 -20.31 10.85
N THR A 529 47.22 -20.39 11.94
CA THR A 529 47.54 -20.86 13.34
C THR A 529 48.71 -20.21 14.12
N THR A 530 48.42 -19.66 15.31
CA THR A 530 49.03 -19.91 16.66
C THR A 530 48.42 -18.90 17.67
N ALA A 531 47.64 -19.28 18.70
CA ALA A 531 48.01 -19.84 20.03
C ALA A 531 48.99 -18.93 20.81
N ALA A 532 48.91 -18.63 22.11
CA ALA A 532 47.95 -18.76 23.21
C ALA A 532 48.61 -18.05 24.42
N ALA A 533 47.85 -17.47 25.35
CA ALA A 533 48.32 -17.26 26.73
C ALA A 533 47.12 -17.25 27.68
N ALA A 534 47.01 -18.32 28.46
CA ALA A 534 46.03 -18.55 29.51
C ALA A 534 46.64 -18.27 30.89
N ARG A 535 45.78 -17.91 31.87
CA ARG A 535 45.71 -18.35 33.29
C ARG A 535 44.85 -17.33 34.07
N ALA A 536 43.96 -17.68 34.99
CA ALA A 536 43.49 -18.96 35.50
C ALA A 536 42.18 -18.71 36.27
N ASP A 537 41.19 -19.60 36.12
CA ASP A 537 40.06 -19.75 37.03
C ASP A 537 40.12 -21.13 37.68
N GLY A 538 39.86 -21.17 38.98
CA GLY A 538 39.63 -22.39 39.78
C GLY A 538 38.14 -22.57 40.07
N PRO A 539 37.68 -23.80 40.36
CA PRO A 539 36.37 -24.26 39.93
C PRO A 539 35.27 -24.12 40.99
N ALA A 540 34.06 -23.77 40.56
CA ALA A 540 32.83 -24.13 41.25
C ALA A 540 31.83 -24.67 40.22
N ARG A 541 31.39 -25.91 40.46
CA ARG A 541 30.40 -26.65 39.68
C ARG A 541 29.04 -25.97 39.74
N GLU A 542 28.43 -25.72 38.59
CA GLU A 542 26.96 -25.72 38.44
C GLU A 542 26.60 -26.56 37.21
N THR A 543 25.61 -27.43 37.41
CA THR A 543 25.12 -28.47 36.52
C THR A 543 24.42 -27.90 35.30
N GLY A 544 24.82 -28.33 34.09
CA GLY A 544 24.11 -28.02 32.86
C GLY A 544 22.80 -28.81 32.75
N ALA A 545 21.70 -28.09 32.51
CA ALA A 545 20.47 -28.65 31.98
C ALA A 545 20.41 -28.31 30.48
N GLU A 546 20.30 -29.34 29.63
CA GLU A 546 19.98 -29.17 28.21
C GLU A 546 18.59 -28.51 28.06
N ALA A 547 18.44 -27.60 27.09
CA ALA A 547 17.16 -26.96 26.81
C ALA A 547 16.10 -28.01 26.41
N GLU A 548 14.95 -28.00 27.09
CA GLU A 548 13.88 -28.96 26.84
C GLU A 548 13.28 -28.78 25.44
N PRO A 549 13.06 -29.86 24.65
CA PRO A 549 12.51 -29.77 23.30
C PRO A 549 11.08 -29.19 23.31
N VAL A 550 10.79 -28.37 22.31
CA VAL A 550 9.53 -27.62 22.17
C VAL A 550 8.33 -28.54 21.88
N LEU A 551 8.50 -29.64 21.14
CA LEU A 551 7.50 -30.67 20.91
C LEU A 551 8.03 -32.02 21.41
N THR A 552 7.25 -32.72 22.24
CA THR A 552 7.55 -34.09 22.68
C THR A 552 6.42 -35.03 22.30
N ARG A 553 6.68 -36.33 22.36
CA ARG A 553 5.70 -37.38 22.04
C ARG A 553 4.42 -37.24 22.87
N GLU A 554 4.54 -36.88 24.14
CA GLU A 554 3.44 -36.77 25.10
C GLU A 554 2.48 -35.62 24.76
N ARG A 555 2.92 -34.67 23.92
CA ARG A 555 2.13 -33.53 23.46
C ARG A 555 1.50 -33.75 22.08
N ILE A 556 1.50 -35.00 21.59
CA ILE A 556 0.87 -35.40 20.33
C ILE A 556 -0.30 -36.35 20.64
N VAL A 557 -1.51 -35.92 20.31
CA VAL A 557 -2.74 -36.71 20.42
C VAL A 557 -3.19 -37.10 19.02
N MET A 558 -3.24 -38.41 18.75
CA MET A 558 -3.59 -38.94 17.42
C MET A 558 -5.09 -39.04 17.16
N ASP A 559 -5.90 -39.10 18.23
CA ASP A 559 -7.35 -39.29 18.19
C ASP A 559 -8.05 -38.21 19.06
N GLY A 560 -8.13 -36.99 18.54
CA GLY A 560 -8.82 -35.87 19.19
C GLY A 560 -10.34 -36.05 19.26
N GLY A 561 -10.95 -35.60 20.37
CA GLY A 561 -12.37 -35.78 20.66
C GLY A 561 -13.25 -34.59 20.24
N ALA A 562 -12.64 -33.44 19.94
CA ALA A 562 -13.35 -32.22 19.63
C ALA A 562 -14.34 -32.36 18.45
N ARG A 563 -15.46 -31.65 18.59
CA ARG A 563 -16.51 -31.54 17.57
C ARG A 563 -16.75 -30.10 17.11
N SER A 564 -16.02 -29.15 17.67
CA SER A 564 -16.04 -27.74 17.28
C SER A 564 -14.65 -27.12 17.38
N ALA A 565 -14.41 -26.02 16.66
CA ALA A 565 -13.16 -25.26 16.76
C ALA A 565 -12.83 -24.88 18.21
N ALA A 566 -13.82 -24.43 18.99
CA ALA A 566 -13.63 -24.10 20.40
C ALA A 566 -13.13 -25.30 21.22
N GLN A 567 -13.76 -26.47 21.07
CA GLN A 567 -13.31 -27.68 21.77
C GLN A 567 -11.90 -28.11 21.34
N ALA A 568 -11.54 -27.89 20.08
CA ALA A 568 -10.21 -28.20 19.58
C ALA A 568 -9.14 -27.22 20.09
N ILE A 569 -9.51 -25.95 20.30
CA ILE A 569 -8.67 -24.95 20.99
C ILE A 569 -8.46 -25.37 22.45
N ASP A 570 -9.50 -25.82 23.14
CA ASP A 570 -9.41 -26.31 24.52
C ASP A 570 -8.52 -27.54 24.64
N GLU A 571 -8.64 -28.51 23.73
CA GLU A 571 -7.79 -29.70 23.69
C GLU A 571 -6.32 -29.35 23.44
N ALA A 572 -6.04 -28.51 22.44
CA ALA A 572 -4.68 -28.11 22.11
C ALA A 572 -4.05 -27.21 23.21
N GLY A 573 -4.82 -26.28 23.78
CA GLY A 573 -4.40 -25.41 24.86
C GLY A 573 -4.18 -26.17 26.17
N GLY A 574 -5.05 -27.13 26.50
CA GLY A 574 -4.92 -27.99 27.68
C GLY A 574 -3.64 -28.81 27.68
N LEU A 575 -3.16 -29.25 26.51
CA LEU A 575 -1.86 -29.92 26.38
C LEU A 575 -0.67 -28.99 26.70
N LEU A 576 -0.78 -27.69 26.39
CA LEU A 576 0.23 -26.70 26.75
C LEU A 576 0.22 -26.38 28.25
N VAL A 577 -0.97 -26.32 28.85
CA VAL A 577 -1.15 -26.16 30.31
C VAL A 577 -0.60 -27.37 31.06
N ALA A 578 -0.95 -28.59 30.64
CA ALA A 578 -0.47 -29.83 31.24
C ALA A 578 1.06 -29.98 31.16
N ALA A 579 1.68 -29.41 30.13
CA ALA A 579 3.13 -29.35 29.99
C ALA A 579 3.79 -28.26 30.87
N GLY A 580 3.02 -27.44 31.59
CA GLY A 580 3.51 -26.29 32.33
C GLY A 580 4.14 -25.22 31.43
N ALA A 581 3.74 -25.17 30.16
CA ALA A 581 4.26 -24.18 29.20
C ALA A 581 3.55 -22.84 29.30
N VAL A 582 2.28 -22.88 29.71
CA VAL A 582 1.39 -21.72 29.85
C VAL A 582 0.48 -21.90 31.07
N ASP A 583 -0.11 -20.81 31.56
CA ASP A 583 -1.20 -20.85 32.56
C ASP A 583 -2.59 -21.00 31.91
N ASP A 584 -3.63 -21.18 32.73
CA ASP A 584 -5.01 -21.35 32.26
C ASP A 584 -5.56 -20.13 31.51
N ALA A 585 -5.07 -18.92 31.80
CA ALA A 585 -5.52 -17.70 31.14
C ALA A 585 -5.08 -17.65 29.67
N TYR A 586 -4.01 -18.36 29.32
CA TYR A 586 -3.55 -18.46 27.93
C TYR A 586 -4.57 -19.11 26.99
N VAL A 587 -5.29 -20.13 27.46
CA VAL A 587 -6.30 -20.82 26.63
C VAL A 587 -7.46 -19.89 26.30
N ALA A 588 -7.92 -19.08 27.26
CA ALA A 588 -8.93 -18.06 27.01
C ALA A 588 -8.47 -17.04 25.94
N SER A 589 -7.19 -16.67 25.98
CA SER A 589 -6.59 -15.80 24.97
C SER A 589 -6.49 -16.45 23.58
N MET A 590 -6.35 -17.78 23.50
CA MET A 590 -6.39 -18.51 22.22
C MET A 590 -7.77 -18.42 21.57
N HIS A 591 -8.85 -18.46 22.35
CA HIS A 591 -10.22 -18.25 21.86
C HIS A 591 -10.42 -16.81 21.38
N GLU A 592 -10.03 -15.82 22.17
CA GLU A 592 -10.08 -14.40 21.77
C GLU A 592 -9.31 -14.17 20.45
N ARG A 593 -8.16 -14.81 20.30
CA ARG A 593 -7.37 -14.74 19.07
C ARG A 593 -8.14 -15.32 17.88
N GLU A 594 -8.79 -16.47 18.02
CA GLU A 594 -9.59 -17.06 16.94
C GLU A 594 -10.79 -16.20 16.55
N GLU A 595 -11.49 -15.62 17.53
CA GLU A 595 -12.64 -14.72 17.30
C GLU A 595 -12.23 -13.47 16.50
N SER A 596 -11.03 -12.94 16.75
CA SER A 596 -10.53 -11.76 16.02
C SER A 596 -10.21 -12.05 14.55
N VAL A 597 -9.43 -13.11 14.27
CA VAL A 597 -9.06 -13.54 12.92
C VAL A 597 -8.78 -15.03 12.97
N SER A 598 -9.40 -15.80 12.06
CA SER A 598 -9.26 -17.24 12.05
C SER A 598 -7.81 -17.72 11.95
N THR A 599 -7.48 -18.73 12.74
CA THR A 599 -6.17 -19.39 12.81
C THR A 599 -6.03 -20.56 11.84
N PHE A 600 -7.01 -20.75 10.95
CA PHE A 600 -6.92 -21.69 9.84
C PHE A 600 -5.83 -21.30 8.83
N MET A 601 -4.93 -22.23 8.54
CA MET A 601 -3.74 -21.99 7.71
C MET A 601 -3.76 -22.70 6.35
N GLY A 602 -4.80 -23.48 6.04
CA GLY A 602 -4.90 -24.26 4.81
C GLY A 602 -4.48 -25.72 4.99
N ASN A 603 -4.80 -26.56 4.00
CA ASN A 603 -4.44 -27.99 3.96
C ASN A 603 -4.83 -28.79 5.21
N GLY A 604 -5.99 -28.46 5.81
CA GLY A 604 -6.50 -29.15 6.99
C GLY A 604 -5.82 -28.76 8.31
N LEU A 605 -5.02 -27.69 8.34
CA LEU A 605 -4.31 -27.20 9.54
C LEU A 605 -4.97 -25.95 10.14
N ALA A 606 -5.14 -25.95 11.46
CA ALA A 606 -5.32 -24.74 12.27
C ALA A 606 -4.19 -24.61 13.31
N ILE A 607 -3.80 -23.37 13.62
CA ILE A 607 -2.70 -23.07 14.55
C ILE A 607 -3.16 -22.07 15.63
N PRO A 608 -3.98 -22.50 16.60
CA PRO A 608 -4.42 -21.62 17.66
C PRO A 608 -3.24 -21.20 18.56
N HIS A 609 -3.23 -19.91 18.93
CA HIS A 609 -2.21 -19.27 19.76
C HIS A 609 -2.84 -18.07 20.48
N GLY A 610 -2.28 -17.63 21.61
CA GLY A 610 -2.80 -16.48 22.36
C GLY A 610 -2.60 -15.14 21.66
N THR A 611 -3.32 -14.11 22.12
CA THR A 611 -3.11 -12.72 21.73
C THR A 611 -1.76 -12.18 22.24
N ASN A 612 -1.36 -11.00 21.77
CA ASN A 612 -0.12 -10.37 22.22
C ASN A 612 -0.14 -9.97 23.70
N ASP A 613 -1.32 -9.81 24.29
CA ASP A 613 -1.50 -9.33 25.65
C ASP A 613 -1.35 -10.46 26.69
N ALA A 614 -1.48 -11.72 26.26
CA ALA A 614 -1.27 -12.91 27.08
C ALA A 614 0.18 -13.44 27.05
N LYS A 615 1.17 -12.61 26.68
CA LYS A 615 2.58 -13.03 26.63
C LYS A 615 3.14 -13.42 28.00
N ASP A 616 2.68 -12.75 29.04
CA ASP A 616 3.14 -13.01 30.42
C ASP A 616 2.63 -14.36 30.95
N SER A 617 1.58 -14.91 30.33
CA SER A 617 1.06 -16.26 30.60
C SER A 617 1.90 -17.37 29.95
N ILE A 618 2.93 -17.04 29.16
CA ILE A 618 3.84 -18.00 28.53
C ILE A 618 5.08 -18.21 29.42
N LEU A 619 5.13 -19.34 30.12
CA LEU A 619 6.25 -19.69 31.01
C LEU A 619 7.47 -20.17 30.21
N ARG A 620 7.24 -20.93 29.13
CA ARG A 620 8.27 -21.44 28.20
C ARG A 620 7.69 -21.76 26.81
N SER A 621 8.55 -21.82 25.80
CA SER A 621 8.16 -22.20 24.43
C SER A 621 7.74 -23.68 24.35
N ALA A 622 6.58 -23.96 23.77
CA ALA A 622 6.09 -25.32 23.57
C ALA A 622 5.07 -25.43 22.42
N LEU A 623 4.93 -26.63 21.89
CA LEU A 623 3.94 -27.02 20.88
C LEU A 623 3.11 -28.20 21.38
N SER A 624 1.83 -28.18 21.01
CA SER A 624 0.91 -29.32 21.12
C SER A 624 0.35 -29.67 19.74
N VAL A 625 0.06 -30.94 19.48
CA VAL A 625 -0.47 -31.42 18.20
C VAL A 625 -1.64 -32.34 18.46
N VAL A 626 -2.77 -32.07 17.83
CA VAL A 626 -3.96 -32.92 17.88
C VAL A 626 -4.41 -33.24 16.46
N ARG A 627 -4.61 -34.53 16.19
CA ARG A 627 -5.18 -35.02 14.93
C ARG A 627 -6.64 -35.42 15.14
N TYR A 628 -7.49 -35.11 14.17
CA TYR A 628 -8.89 -35.50 14.14
C TYR A 628 -9.17 -36.42 12.95
N THR A 629 -9.74 -37.60 13.25
CA THR A 629 -10.14 -38.59 12.24
C THR A 629 -11.36 -38.11 11.43
N GLU A 630 -12.28 -37.40 12.08
CA GLU A 630 -13.35 -36.64 11.43
C GLU A 630 -12.95 -35.16 11.44
N PRO A 631 -12.88 -34.47 10.29
CA PRO A 631 -12.47 -33.07 10.27
C PRO A 631 -13.39 -32.19 11.12
N VAL A 632 -12.79 -31.35 11.97
CA VAL A 632 -13.50 -30.33 12.74
C VAL A 632 -13.83 -29.17 11.81
N ASP A 633 -15.07 -28.68 11.85
CA ASP A 633 -15.45 -27.47 11.11
C ASP A 633 -14.85 -26.24 11.78
N TRP A 634 -14.05 -25.50 11.01
CA TRP A 634 -13.36 -24.29 11.42
C TRP A 634 -13.84 -23.12 10.57
N ASN A 635 -15.03 -22.60 10.92
CA ASN A 635 -15.72 -21.52 10.21
C ASN A 635 -15.94 -21.83 8.71
N GLY A 636 -16.47 -23.01 8.41
CA GLY A 636 -16.75 -23.48 7.05
C GLY A 636 -15.57 -24.16 6.35
N LYS A 637 -14.49 -24.47 7.10
CA LYS A 637 -13.28 -25.09 6.57
C LYS A 637 -12.94 -26.36 7.36
N PRO A 638 -12.72 -27.50 6.70
CA PRO A 638 -12.41 -28.75 7.40
C PRO A 638 -10.96 -28.74 7.92
N VAL A 639 -10.78 -29.04 9.22
CA VAL A 639 -9.49 -29.13 9.90
C VAL A 639 -9.28 -30.53 10.46
N THR A 640 -8.19 -31.18 10.06
CA THR A 640 -7.77 -32.50 10.57
C THR A 640 -6.58 -32.41 11.52
N TRP A 641 -5.86 -31.30 11.53
CA TRP A 641 -4.70 -31.06 12.38
C TRP A 641 -4.82 -29.72 13.10
N VAL A 642 -4.67 -29.75 14.41
CA VAL A 642 -4.61 -28.54 15.25
C VAL A 642 -3.27 -28.53 15.97
N ILE A 643 -2.53 -27.43 15.83
CA ILE A 643 -1.23 -27.26 16.47
C ILE A 643 -1.26 -26.04 17.37
N GLY A 644 -1.32 -26.26 18.69
CA GLY A 644 -1.26 -25.18 19.67
C GLY A 644 0.18 -24.67 19.82
N ILE A 645 0.36 -23.34 19.87
CA ILE A 645 1.68 -22.72 20.00
C ILE A 645 1.73 -21.78 21.19
N ALA A 646 2.73 -22.00 22.06
CA ALA A 646 3.22 -21.04 23.03
C ALA A 646 4.67 -20.70 22.67
N GLY A 647 4.99 -19.42 22.41
CA GLY A 647 6.35 -19.01 22.06
C GLY A 647 6.82 -17.81 22.87
N LYS A 648 7.80 -18.04 23.75
CA LYS A 648 8.45 -17.01 24.55
C LYS A 648 9.43 -16.20 23.68
N ASP A 649 9.63 -14.92 23.99
CA ASP A 649 10.67 -14.07 23.37
C ASP A 649 10.71 -14.04 21.82
N LYS A 650 9.55 -14.11 21.15
CA LYS A 650 9.37 -14.10 19.68
C LYS A 650 9.80 -15.39 18.95
N GLU A 651 10.05 -16.49 19.65
CA GLU A 651 10.38 -17.79 19.05
C GLU A 651 9.23 -18.42 18.24
N HIS A 652 7.98 -17.99 18.50
CA HIS A 652 6.79 -18.47 17.76
C HIS A 652 6.92 -18.31 16.24
N LEU A 653 7.58 -17.27 15.74
CA LEU A 653 7.73 -17.03 14.30
C LEU A 653 8.61 -18.09 13.62
N GLY A 654 9.68 -18.53 14.30
CA GLY A 654 10.55 -19.59 13.80
C GLY A 654 9.85 -20.95 13.76
N MET A 655 9.06 -21.26 14.80
CA MET A 655 8.25 -22.48 14.89
C MET A 655 7.14 -22.50 13.82
N LEU A 656 6.42 -21.39 13.68
CA LEU A 656 5.38 -21.20 12.67
C LEU A 656 5.91 -21.39 11.26
N ALA A 657 7.08 -20.84 10.93
CA ALA A 657 7.69 -20.99 9.62
C ALA A 657 8.02 -22.46 9.28
N LYS A 658 8.40 -23.25 10.29
CA LYS A 658 8.70 -24.68 10.12
C LYS A 658 7.43 -25.51 9.97
N ILE A 659 6.42 -25.28 10.81
CA ILE A 659 5.11 -25.94 10.72
C ILE A 659 4.44 -25.62 9.37
N ALA A 660 4.42 -24.35 8.97
CA ALA A 660 3.87 -23.93 7.69
C ALA A 660 4.59 -24.56 6.50
N ARG A 661 5.92 -24.75 6.58
CA ARG A 661 6.71 -25.45 5.55
C ARG A 661 6.26 -26.90 5.36
N ILE A 662 6.01 -27.61 6.47
CA ILE A 662 5.55 -29.01 6.44
C ILE A 662 4.15 -29.07 5.81
N PHE A 663 3.23 -28.25 6.28
CA PHE A 663 1.84 -28.25 5.78
C PHE A 663 1.65 -27.59 4.41
N SER A 664 2.67 -26.92 3.86
CA SER A 664 2.67 -26.44 2.47
C SER A 664 3.10 -27.50 1.45
N SER A 665 3.68 -28.61 1.90
CA SER A 665 4.08 -29.74 1.04
C SER A 665 2.97 -30.80 1.03
N LYS A 666 2.36 -31.03 -0.14
CA LYS A 666 1.35 -32.09 -0.30
C LYS A 666 1.89 -33.47 0.10
N GLU A 667 3.17 -33.73 -0.16
CA GLU A 667 3.84 -34.99 0.20
C GLU A 667 4.02 -35.12 1.71
N GLN A 668 4.42 -34.06 2.41
CA GLN A 668 4.56 -34.11 3.87
C GLN A 668 3.20 -34.15 4.58
N VAL A 669 2.18 -33.47 4.05
CA VAL A 669 0.80 -33.59 4.54
C VAL A 669 0.24 -34.99 4.28
N ALA A 670 0.51 -35.59 3.13
CA ALA A 670 0.15 -36.99 2.86
C ALA A 670 0.84 -37.94 3.84
N ARG A 671 2.15 -37.75 4.09
CA ARG A 671 2.90 -38.51 5.11
C ARG A 671 2.34 -38.33 6.52
N LEU A 672 1.95 -37.11 6.90
CA LEU A 672 1.29 -36.85 8.18
C LEU A 672 -0.06 -37.57 8.27
N ASN A 673 -0.87 -37.51 7.22
CA ASN A 673 -2.17 -38.19 7.17
C ASN A 673 -2.04 -39.72 7.17
N GLU A 674 -0.96 -40.26 6.61
CA GLU A 674 -0.65 -41.70 6.62
C GLU A 674 -0.02 -42.17 7.94
N ALA A 675 0.56 -41.26 8.72
CA ALA A 675 1.19 -41.57 10.01
C ALA A 675 0.15 -42.21 10.95
N ARG A 676 0.49 -43.35 11.56
CA ARG A 676 -0.38 -44.12 12.45
C ARG A 676 0.01 -43.98 13.92
N THR A 677 1.16 -43.39 14.21
CA THR A 677 1.69 -43.26 15.57
C THR A 677 2.18 -41.85 15.86
N ALA A 678 2.19 -41.48 17.15
CA ALA A 678 2.73 -40.20 17.60
C ALA A 678 4.23 -40.06 17.34
N ASP A 679 5.00 -41.17 17.29
CA ASP A 679 6.43 -41.13 16.95
C ASP A 679 6.66 -40.74 15.49
N GLU A 680 5.85 -41.27 14.56
CA GLU A 680 5.94 -40.90 13.15
C GLU A 680 5.60 -39.42 12.94
N VAL A 681 4.58 -38.91 13.65
CA VAL A 681 4.24 -37.48 13.64
C VAL A 681 5.36 -36.66 14.25
N LEU A 682 5.96 -37.10 15.36
CA LEU A 682 7.10 -36.44 15.99
C LEU A 682 8.34 -36.45 15.09
N GLU A 683 8.57 -37.49 14.30
CA GLU A 683 9.68 -37.55 13.35
C GLU A 683 9.48 -36.54 12.21
N ILE A 684 8.25 -36.45 11.68
CA ILE A 684 7.89 -35.53 10.60
C ILE A 684 7.96 -34.07 11.10
N LEU A 685 7.42 -33.80 12.29
CA LEU A 685 7.37 -32.46 12.88
C LEU A 685 8.64 -32.09 13.65
N GLY A 686 9.50 -33.05 14.01
CA GLY A 686 10.60 -32.90 14.98
C GLY A 686 11.68 -31.89 14.61
N LYS A 687 11.73 -31.47 13.35
CA LYS A 687 12.53 -30.29 12.91
C LYS A 687 12.11 -28.99 13.61
N VAL A 688 10.96 -28.95 14.27
CA VAL A 688 10.57 -27.84 15.15
C VAL A 688 11.49 -27.72 16.38
N ASN A 689 12.08 -28.83 16.86
CA ASN A 689 12.97 -28.86 18.03
C ASN A 689 14.43 -28.48 17.74
N SER A 690 14.81 -28.38 16.46
CA SER A 690 16.19 -28.20 15.98
C SER A 690 16.53 -26.77 15.59
#